data_AF-A0A7X8ZNP5-F1
#
_entry.id   AF-A0A7X8ZNP5-F1
#
_cell.length_a   1.000
_cell.length_b   1.000
_cell.length_c   1.000
_cell.angle_alpha   90.00
_cell.angle_beta   90.00
_cell.angle_gamma   90.00
#
_symmetry.space_group_name_H-M   'P 1'
#
loop_
_entity.id
_entity.type
_entity.pdbx_description
1 polymer ?
#
loop_
_entity_poly.entity_id
_entity_poly.type
_entity_poly.pdbx_seq_one_letter_code
_entity_poly.pdbx_strand_id
1 'polypeptide(L)'
;YKNIPVPTSYMAHKSNFDFVGGYDYAQKAGIMHIADHHVSPGKKQWTWGNGDFGQAWDRNLTDNNGPYIELMTGVYTDNQPDFTWLKAFEEKTFTQYFMPYKGCGYAKNASTKLVLNFEEVKEGVKLMVYPTSCYEKVTIKLTQGTKEVFRTKCDITPYSAWTTTVEGTFNISSLALSVFDEKGTLMLSCKEEEESLSPLPSPAPQAKEPNQILTNEELILTAEHLEQYRHATFDSLPYYKEALKRDSYDVRANNGYGLNLLRRGLFQEAKACFQKAIDRLSQFTLNPFEGRSYYNLGLALAYEGEYDKAYDSFYKATWSYEEAQKSFYALAVLSLRKEELEPALYFVNRAIVYNAHNIKACALKAYLLKRLGQDYIAQVEENLSYEPFDYLSLLLINKEETIKNLAHNRIATYLYTASDLIAYKCYNEALILLNLLENSNPMVAYYKAYVYSQLGKEDAKVQESNLDCCFPNTLEDLKILEYAVNKNSEDKVALYLLGNLYYDKKRYEEAYNVWKKSAELKLEYSVLYRNLSIVSYNKRGEKVEAVAYLLKAMELDKEDARLVFELLQLYEKLKKSISFRLNFLEERKELLLKRDDLLISYISLLNLSGREAESLSLLNSHHFHPWEGGEGKVTKEYMLSLKLLARTKMKNKEWEDALSLLSKALVFPHNLGEGKLEGSKDNDIHYLMGICYRAKGEENEALQEFYLATLGAEEIANALYYYDQSADMSFFQALALFA
;
A
#
# COMPACT_ATOMS: atom_id res chain seq x y z
N TYR A 1 13.73 -4.05 -22.84
CA TYR A 1 12.99 -2.80 -23.14
C TYR A 1 12.60 -2.69 -24.62
N LYS A 2 13.53 -2.57 -25.58
CA LYS A 2 13.23 -2.32 -27.02
C LYS A 2 12.25 -3.30 -27.73
N ASN A 3 11.95 -4.44 -27.13
CA ASN A 3 11.06 -5.48 -27.66
C ASN A 3 9.82 -5.70 -26.77
N ILE A 4 9.51 -4.77 -25.87
CA ILE A 4 8.43 -4.90 -24.89
C ILE A 4 7.45 -3.77 -25.18
N PRO A 5 6.51 -3.95 -26.13
CA PRO A 5 5.68 -2.85 -26.62
C PRO A 5 4.62 -2.38 -25.63
N VAL A 6 4.25 -3.24 -24.68
CA VAL A 6 3.14 -3.04 -23.75
C VAL A 6 3.61 -3.11 -22.29
N PRO A 7 2.83 -2.54 -21.34
CA PRO A 7 3.13 -2.67 -19.92
C PRO A 7 3.29 -4.13 -19.50
N THR A 8 4.43 -4.48 -18.94
CA THR A 8 4.78 -5.89 -18.68
C THR A 8 5.43 -6.06 -17.31
N SER A 9 4.91 -7.00 -16.53
CA SER A 9 5.55 -7.50 -15.30
C SER A 9 6.29 -8.80 -15.59
N TYR A 10 7.56 -8.87 -15.20
CA TYR A 10 8.33 -10.11 -15.12
C TYR A 10 8.52 -10.47 -13.66
N MET A 11 8.09 -11.67 -13.29
CA MET A 11 8.28 -12.24 -11.96
C MET A 11 9.26 -13.40 -12.06
N ALA A 12 10.24 -13.47 -11.18
CA ALA A 12 11.04 -14.68 -11.03
C ALA A 12 10.35 -15.59 -10.01
N HIS A 13 9.94 -16.79 -10.44
CA HIS A 13 9.46 -17.82 -9.53
C HIS A 13 10.63 -18.71 -9.13
N LYS A 14 10.97 -18.75 -7.83
CA LYS A 14 12.04 -19.58 -7.23
C LYS A 14 13.43 -19.33 -7.83
N SER A 15 14.08 -18.26 -7.39
CA SER A 15 15.47 -17.97 -7.76
C SER A 15 16.44 -18.48 -6.70
N ASN A 16 17.43 -19.27 -7.10
CA ASN A 16 18.53 -19.74 -6.23
C ASN A 16 19.68 -18.72 -6.11
N PHE A 17 19.53 -17.54 -6.69
CA PHE A 17 20.57 -16.52 -6.74
C PHE A 17 20.31 -15.45 -5.70
N ASP A 18 21.37 -14.88 -5.13
CA ASP A 18 21.26 -13.75 -4.19
C ASP A 18 21.14 -12.39 -4.90
N PHE A 19 20.85 -12.35 -6.20
CA PHE A 19 20.85 -11.10 -6.98
C PHE A 19 19.69 -10.96 -7.98
N VAL A 20 19.37 -9.70 -8.30
CA VAL A 20 18.58 -9.28 -9.46
C VAL A 20 19.05 -7.90 -9.91
N GLY A 21 19.07 -7.63 -11.21
CA GLY A 21 19.57 -6.34 -11.70
C GLY A 21 19.01 -5.94 -13.05
N GLY A 22 19.19 -4.67 -13.37
CA GLY A 22 18.87 -4.09 -14.67
C GLY A 22 20.13 -3.50 -15.30
N TYR A 23 20.32 -3.72 -16.60
CA TYR A 23 21.47 -3.22 -17.35
C TYR A 23 21.03 -2.35 -18.52
N ASP A 24 21.60 -1.15 -18.61
CA ASP A 24 21.51 -0.29 -19.78
C ASP A 24 22.73 -0.54 -20.68
N TYR A 25 22.47 -1.19 -21.82
CA TYR A 25 23.50 -1.50 -22.82
C TYR A 25 24.06 -0.26 -23.51
N ALA A 26 23.31 0.85 -23.61
CA ALA A 26 23.79 2.10 -24.19
C ALA A 26 24.78 2.79 -23.25
N GLN A 27 24.46 2.84 -21.95
CA GLN A 27 25.32 3.41 -20.92
C GLN A 27 26.44 2.47 -20.46
N LYS A 28 26.35 1.18 -20.82
CA LYS A 28 27.24 0.10 -20.36
C LYS A 28 27.33 0.05 -18.83
N ALA A 29 26.20 0.31 -18.18
CA ALA A 29 26.07 0.40 -16.73
C ALA A 29 24.71 -0.11 -16.30
N GLY A 30 24.61 -0.55 -15.05
CA GLY A 30 23.37 -1.05 -14.48
C GLY A 30 23.33 -0.89 -12.97
N ILE A 31 22.22 -1.31 -12.40
CA ILE A 31 22.01 -1.44 -10.96
C ILE A 31 21.81 -2.91 -10.62
N MET A 32 22.45 -3.34 -9.55
CA MET A 32 22.35 -4.69 -9.01
C MET A 32 21.81 -4.63 -7.60
N HIS A 33 20.77 -5.41 -7.33
CA HIS A 33 20.33 -5.75 -6.00
C HIS A 33 21.00 -7.06 -5.56
N ILE A 34 21.49 -7.09 -4.31
CA ILE A 34 22.02 -8.29 -3.65
C ILE A 34 21.36 -8.48 -2.29
N ALA A 35 20.81 -9.67 -2.03
CA ALA A 35 20.31 -10.11 -0.74
C ALA A 35 20.19 -11.64 -0.69
N ASP A 36 20.27 -12.23 0.51
CA ASP A 36 20.04 -13.67 0.70
C ASP A 36 18.67 -14.05 0.16
N HIS A 37 18.61 -14.96 -0.82
CA HIS A 37 17.37 -15.39 -1.45
C HIS A 37 16.41 -16.15 -0.51
N HIS A 38 16.86 -16.61 0.66
CA HIS A 38 15.98 -17.14 1.71
C HIS A 38 15.21 -16.04 2.44
N VAL A 39 15.76 -14.82 2.46
CA VAL A 39 15.16 -13.64 3.11
C VAL A 39 14.47 -12.74 2.08
N SER A 40 15.04 -12.57 0.88
CA SER A 40 14.49 -11.75 -0.20
C SER A 40 14.23 -12.57 -1.47
N PRO A 41 13.36 -13.61 -1.43
CA PRO A 41 13.13 -14.47 -2.59
C PRO A 41 12.40 -13.77 -3.74
N GLY A 42 11.52 -12.81 -3.42
CA GLY A 42 10.68 -12.10 -4.39
C GLY A 42 11.52 -11.20 -5.31
N LYS A 43 11.43 -11.43 -6.62
CA LYS A 43 12.12 -10.62 -7.63
C LYS A 43 11.18 -10.28 -8.77
N LYS A 44 11.03 -8.98 -9.01
CA LYS A 44 10.18 -8.46 -10.08
C LYS A 44 10.89 -7.36 -10.84
N GLN A 45 10.69 -7.39 -12.15
CA GLN A 45 10.97 -6.27 -13.01
C GLN A 45 9.66 -5.81 -13.67
N TRP A 46 9.45 -4.51 -13.76
CA TRP A 46 8.32 -3.93 -14.44
C TRP A 46 8.71 -2.76 -15.32
N THR A 47 7.98 -2.56 -16.42
CA THR A 47 8.12 -1.41 -17.31
C THR A 47 6.79 -1.14 -18.00
N TRP A 48 6.53 0.13 -18.33
CA TRP A 48 5.39 0.53 -19.16
C TRP A 48 5.52 0.09 -20.63
N GLY A 49 6.68 -0.44 -21.02
CA GLY A 49 6.98 -0.84 -22.39
C GLY A 49 7.51 0.31 -23.23
N ASN A 50 7.82 0.03 -24.50
CA ASN A 50 8.40 1.00 -25.44
C ASN A 50 7.45 1.42 -26.58
N GLY A 51 6.20 0.95 -26.56
CA GLY A 51 5.14 1.43 -27.46
C GLY A 51 4.66 2.83 -27.07
N ASP A 52 3.70 3.38 -27.82
CA ASP A 52 3.20 4.75 -27.63
C ASP A 52 2.66 4.98 -26.20
N PHE A 53 1.90 4.03 -25.66
CA PHE A 53 1.46 4.05 -24.26
C PHE A 53 2.64 4.18 -23.28
N GLY A 54 3.69 3.37 -23.44
CA GLY A 54 4.86 3.41 -22.56
C GLY A 54 5.67 4.69 -22.70
N GLN A 55 5.85 5.18 -23.92
CA GLN A 55 6.52 6.46 -24.18
C GLN A 55 5.73 7.65 -23.62
N ALA A 56 4.40 7.57 -23.57
CA ALA A 56 3.60 8.57 -22.86
C ALA A 56 3.93 8.59 -21.37
N TRP A 57 4.04 7.44 -20.73
CA TRP A 57 4.47 7.37 -19.34
C TRP A 57 5.91 7.83 -19.12
N ASP A 58 6.83 7.52 -20.03
CA ASP A 58 8.21 8.05 -19.97
C ASP A 58 8.18 9.59 -19.96
N ARG A 59 7.40 10.24 -20.83
CA ARG A 59 7.23 11.71 -20.84
C ARG A 59 6.69 12.26 -19.52
N ASN A 60 5.80 11.52 -18.85
CA ASN A 60 5.17 11.94 -17.60
C ASN A 60 6.05 11.68 -16.36
N LEU A 61 6.96 10.70 -16.41
CA LEU A 61 7.66 10.20 -15.23
C LEU A 61 9.17 10.46 -15.21
N THR A 62 9.82 10.64 -16.37
CA THR A 62 11.30 10.58 -16.43
C THR A 62 11.98 11.89 -16.83
N ASP A 63 11.24 12.99 -17.02
CA ASP A 63 11.73 14.25 -17.58
C ASP A 63 12.55 14.03 -18.87
N ASN A 64 13.87 13.81 -18.75
CA ASN A 64 14.80 13.53 -19.85
C ASN A 64 15.60 12.22 -19.69
N ASN A 65 15.28 11.38 -18.70
CA ASN A 65 16.08 10.22 -18.29
C ASN A 65 15.72 8.93 -19.05
N GLY A 66 14.80 9.01 -20.03
CA GLY A 66 14.50 7.91 -20.93
C GLY A 66 13.57 6.84 -20.32
N PRO A 67 13.72 5.56 -20.68
CA PRO A 67 12.82 4.48 -20.30
C PRO A 67 12.65 4.28 -18.78
N TYR A 68 11.40 4.12 -18.35
CA TYR A 68 11.08 3.71 -16.98
C TYR A 68 11.18 2.19 -16.79
N ILE A 69 11.99 1.77 -15.81
CA ILE A 69 12.08 0.39 -15.33
C ILE A 69 12.05 0.39 -13.82
N GLU A 70 11.20 -0.47 -13.26
CA GLU A 70 11.11 -0.70 -11.84
C GLU A 70 11.66 -2.08 -11.49
N LEU A 71 12.62 -2.10 -10.55
CA LEU A 71 13.13 -3.32 -9.94
C LEU A 71 12.57 -3.40 -8.52
N MET A 72 11.77 -4.41 -8.25
CA MET A 72 11.19 -4.63 -6.93
C MET A 72 11.71 -5.94 -6.34
N THR A 73 12.03 -5.92 -5.05
CA THR A 73 12.61 -7.05 -4.33
C THR A 73 11.84 -7.32 -3.05
N GLY A 74 11.06 -8.40 -3.07
CA GLY A 74 10.21 -8.81 -1.96
C GLY A 74 11.01 -9.53 -0.87
N VAL A 75 10.76 -9.16 0.39
CA VAL A 75 11.39 -9.74 1.60
C VAL A 75 10.36 -10.54 2.37
N TYR A 76 10.71 -11.79 2.73
CA TYR A 76 9.82 -12.79 3.34
C TYR A 76 8.59 -13.14 2.49
N THR A 77 8.64 -12.86 1.19
CA THR A 77 7.57 -13.13 0.23
C THR A 77 8.15 -13.49 -1.12
N ASP A 78 7.56 -14.48 -1.78
CA ASP A 78 7.90 -14.87 -3.15
C ASP A 78 7.39 -13.86 -4.20
N ASN A 79 6.64 -12.84 -3.76
CA ASN A 79 6.04 -11.79 -4.59
C ASN A 79 6.38 -10.39 -4.03
N GLN A 80 5.62 -9.37 -4.39
CA GLN A 80 5.82 -7.98 -3.97
C GLN A 80 5.50 -7.73 -2.48
N PRO A 81 4.29 -8.02 -1.96
CA PRO A 81 3.95 -7.78 -0.55
C PRO A 81 4.20 -9.01 0.35
N ASP A 82 4.75 -8.77 1.54
CA ASP A 82 4.63 -9.67 2.69
C ASP A 82 3.34 -9.33 3.44
N PHE A 83 2.37 -10.25 3.43
CA PHE A 83 1.09 -10.10 4.14
C PHE A 83 1.11 -10.74 5.53
N THR A 84 2.25 -11.24 6.00
CA THR A 84 2.36 -11.78 7.35
C THR A 84 2.23 -10.64 8.38
N TRP A 85 1.62 -10.95 9.52
CA TRP A 85 1.56 -10.01 10.63
C TRP A 85 2.90 -9.95 11.35
N LEU A 86 3.37 -8.73 11.61
CA LEU A 86 4.38 -8.51 12.64
C LEU A 86 3.69 -8.70 14.00
N LYS A 87 4.11 -9.70 14.79
CA LYS A 87 3.59 -9.92 16.14
C LYS A 87 3.98 -8.76 17.05
N ALA A 88 3.25 -8.59 18.16
CA ALA A 88 3.55 -7.53 19.12
C ALA A 88 5.00 -7.65 19.62
N PHE A 89 5.77 -6.57 19.47
CA PHE A 89 7.20 -6.47 19.78
C PHE A 89 8.12 -7.41 18.97
N GLU A 90 7.62 -8.08 17.94
CA GLU A 90 8.49 -8.83 17.02
C GLU A 90 9.31 -7.85 16.18
N GLU A 91 10.54 -8.24 15.91
CA GLU A 91 11.45 -7.54 15.00
C GLU A 91 11.86 -8.51 13.89
N LYS A 92 11.79 -8.05 12.64
CA LYS A 92 12.35 -8.73 11.49
C LYS A 92 13.44 -7.86 10.89
N THR A 93 14.64 -8.40 10.77
CA THR A 93 15.81 -7.67 10.27
C THR A 93 16.32 -8.32 9.00
N PHE A 94 16.49 -7.52 7.97
CA PHE A 94 17.03 -7.93 6.68
C PHE A 94 17.94 -6.86 6.11
N THR A 95 18.83 -7.26 5.20
CA THR A 95 19.77 -6.36 4.52
C THR A 95 19.64 -6.55 3.02
N GLN A 96 19.52 -5.44 2.30
CA GLN A 96 19.55 -5.40 0.84
C GLN A 96 20.61 -4.40 0.39
N TYR A 97 21.40 -4.79 -0.61
CA TYR A 97 22.42 -3.92 -1.21
C TYR A 97 21.95 -3.51 -2.60
N PHE A 98 21.91 -2.21 -2.87
CA PHE A 98 21.73 -1.67 -4.21
C PHE A 98 23.04 -1.04 -4.66
N MET A 99 23.68 -1.62 -5.67
CA MET A 99 25.01 -1.20 -6.12
C MET A 99 25.05 -0.98 -7.63
N PRO A 100 25.77 0.06 -8.10
CA PRO A 100 26.02 0.21 -9.52
C PRO A 100 27.00 -0.86 -10.00
N TYR A 101 26.88 -1.27 -11.26
CA TYR A 101 27.90 -2.07 -11.92
C TYR A 101 28.07 -1.66 -13.38
N LYS A 102 29.25 -1.92 -13.96
CA LYS A 102 29.61 -1.42 -15.30
C LYS A 102 30.31 -2.49 -16.12
N GLY A 103 30.12 -2.45 -17.44
CA GLY A 103 30.92 -3.23 -18.39
C GLY A 103 30.76 -4.75 -18.37
N CYS A 104 29.96 -5.32 -17.46
CA CYS A 104 29.71 -6.77 -17.36
C CYS A 104 28.47 -7.26 -18.12
N GLY A 105 27.59 -6.39 -18.60
CA GLY A 105 26.39 -6.82 -19.32
C GLY A 105 25.42 -7.62 -18.43
N TYR A 106 24.93 -8.74 -18.97
CA TYR A 106 24.07 -9.67 -18.26
C TYR A 106 24.87 -10.41 -17.18
N ALA A 107 24.53 -10.24 -15.90
CA ALA A 107 25.25 -10.90 -14.82
C ALA A 107 24.88 -12.40 -14.74
N LYS A 108 25.88 -13.28 -14.72
CA LYS A 108 25.69 -14.73 -14.47
C LYS A 108 25.79 -15.09 -13.00
N ASN A 109 26.58 -14.34 -12.23
CA ASN A 109 26.50 -14.34 -10.77
C ASN A 109 26.95 -13.00 -10.20
N ALA A 110 26.45 -12.64 -9.02
CA ALA A 110 26.83 -11.42 -8.32
C ALA A 110 26.83 -11.61 -6.81
N SER A 111 27.69 -10.84 -6.13
CA SER A 111 27.75 -10.70 -4.68
C SER A 111 28.05 -9.25 -4.33
N THR A 112 28.08 -8.90 -3.04
CA THR A 112 28.49 -7.57 -2.57
C THR A 112 29.93 -7.19 -2.95
N LYS A 113 30.73 -8.15 -3.44
CA LYS A 113 32.13 -7.94 -3.82
C LYS A 113 32.36 -7.90 -5.33
N LEU A 114 31.68 -8.75 -6.09
CA LEU A 114 31.97 -9.01 -7.50
C LEU A 114 30.68 -9.22 -8.31
N VAL A 115 30.70 -8.83 -9.58
CA VAL A 115 29.75 -9.25 -10.62
C VAL A 115 30.53 -9.97 -11.71
N LEU A 116 30.08 -11.17 -12.07
CA LEU A 116 30.73 -12.03 -13.05
C LEU A 116 29.83 -12.25 -14.26
N ASN A 117 30.45 -12.24 -15.43
CA ASN A 117 29.85 -12.71 -16.67
C ASN A 117 30.95 -13.31 -17.56
N PHE A 118 30.55 -14.23 -18.43
CA PHE A 118 31.35 -14.64 -19.57
C PHE A 118 30.43 -14.89 -20.77
N GLU A 119 30.84 -14.48 -21.96
CA GLU A 119 30.01 -14.59 -23.16
C GLU A 119 30.80 -15.21 -24.31
N GLU A 120 30.13 -16.02 -25.13
CA GLU A 120 30.70 -16.51 -26.38
C GLU A 120 30.89 -15.36 -27.36
N VAL A 121 32.09 -15.29 -27.97
CA VAL A 121 32.45 -14.33 -29.01
C VAL A 121 33.07 -15.09 -30.17
N LYS A 122 33.16 -14.46 -31.35
CA LYS A 122 33.63 -15.12 -32.59
C LYS A 122 34.98 -15.85 -32.45
N GLU A 123 35.87 -15.35 -31.60
CA GLU A 123 37.24 -15.85 -31.41
C GLU A 123 37.40 -16.69 -30.13
N GLY A 124 36.34 -16.88 -29.33
CA GLY A 124 36.39 -17.68 -28.10
C GLY A 124 35.40 -17.22 -27.03
N VAL A 125 35.85 -17.05 -25.79
CA VAL A 125 34.99 -16.62 -24.67
C VAL A 125 35.53 -15.36 -24.02
N LYS A 126 34.70 -14.32 -23.96
CA LYS A 126 35.00 -13.07 -23.27
C LYS A 126 34.64 -13.20 -21.80
N LEU A 127 35.61 -13.00 -20.91
CA LEU A 127 35.45 -12.98 -19.46
C LEU A 127 35.28 -11.54 -18.98
N MET A 128 34.38 -11.33 -18.02
CA MET A 128 34.08 -10.02 -17.45
C MET A 128 33.96 -10.13 -15.93
N VAL A 129 34.74 -9.34 -15.21
CA VAL A 129 34.76 -9.28 -13.75
C VAL A 129 34.68 -7.83 -13.31
N TYR A 130 33.58 -7.45 -12.65
CA TYR A 130 33.41 -6.12 -12.08
C TYR A 130 33.50 -6.19 -10.54
N PRO A 131 34.47 -5.53 -9.91
CA PRO A 131 34.55 -5.47 -8.46
C PRO A 131 33.87 -4.22 -7.88
N THR A 132 33.41 -4.32 -6.64
CA THR A 132 32.86 -3.18 -5.87
C THR A 132 33.91 -2.42 -5.05
N SER A 133 35.16 -2.91 -5.03
CA SER A 133 36.30 -2.34 -4.29
C SER A 133 37.61 -2.71 -4.98
N CYS A 134 38.73 -2.12 -4.56
CA CYS A 134 40.04 -2.51 -5.06
C CYS A 134 40.45 -3.86 -4.46
N TYR A 135 40.81 -4.82 -5.31
CA TYR A 135 41.37 -6.10 -4.91
C TYR A 135 42.67 -6.34 -5.66
N GLU A 136 43.76 -6.45 -4.93
CA GLU A 136 45.08 -6.72 -5.47
C GLU A 136 45.29 -8.23 -5.64
N LYS A 137 46.06 -8.60 -6.68
CA LYS A 137 46.58 -9.97 -6.86
C LYS A 137 45.51 -11.06 -6.85
N VAL A 138 44.31 -10.76 -7.32
CA VAL A 138 43.25 -11.77 -7.46
C VAL A 138 43.63 -12.78 -8.53
N THR A 139 43.20 -14.03 -8.35
CA THR A 139 43.35 -15.09 -9.36
C THR A 139 42.03 -15.28 -10.07
N ILE A 140 42.01 -15.06 -11.39
CA ILE A 140 40.84 -15.32 -12.24
C ILE A 140 41.10 -16.63 -13.00
N LYS A 141 40.16 -17.57 -12.92
CA LYS A 141 40.28 -18.91 -13.46
C LYS A 141 39.04 -19.30 -14.27
N LEU A 142 39.24 -19.84 -15.47
CA LEU A 142 38.20 -20.48 -16.28
C LEU A 142 38.46 -21.98 -16.36
N THR A 143 37.43 -22.78 -16.10
CA THR A 143 37.47 -24.24 -16.24
C THR A 143 36.41 -24.72 -17.21
N GLN A 144 36.70 -25.80 -17.93
CA GLN A 144 35.73 -26.58 -18.69
C GLN A 144 35.61 -27.96 -18.05
N GLY A 145 34.50 -28.21 -17.34
CA GLY A 145 34.40 -29.34 -16.41
C GLY A 145 35.49 -29.26 -15.34
N THR A 146 36.35 -30.28 -15.25
CA THR A 146 37.48 -30.32 -14.30
C THR A 146 38.78 -29.73 -14.86
N LYS A 147 38.84 -29.42 -16.16
CA LYS A 147 40.06 -28.96 -16.83
C LYS A 147 40.17 -27.43 -16.74
N GLU A 148 41.30 -26.93 -16.23
CA GLU A 148 41.64 -25.51 -16.31
C GLU A 148 42.01 -25.15 -17.75
N VAL A 149 41.36 -24.12 -18.30
CA VAL A 149 41.58 -23.64 -19.67
C VAL A 149 42.15 -22.22 -19.70
N PHE A 150 42.01 -21.45 -18.62
CA PHE A 150 42.63 -20.15 -18.47
C PHE A 150 42.86 -19.81 -17.00
N ARG A 151 43.98 -19.15 -16.72
CA ARG A 151 44.32 -18.62 -15.39
C ARG A 151 45.16 -17.36 -15.52
N THR A 152 44.83 -16.34 -14.75
CA THR A 152 45.64 -15.12 -14.65
C THR A 152 45.61 -14.57 -13.22
N LYS A 153 46.61 -13.74 -12.90
CA LYS A 153 46.70 -13.00 -11.66
C LYS A 153 46.81 -11.52 -11.97
N CYS A 154 45.90 -10.71 -11.44
CA CYS A 154 45.83 -9.28 -11.74
C CYS A 154 45.24 -8.49 -10.56
N ASP A 155 45.36 -7.17 -10.64
CA ASP A 155 44.63 -6.25 -9.77
C ASP A 155 43.33 -5.85 -10.47
N ILE A 156 42.24 -5.75 -9.71
CA ILE A 156 40.93 -5.31 -10.20
C ILE A 156 40.43 -4.13 -9.36
N THR A 157 39.78 -3.16 -10.02
CA THR A 157 39.34 -1.91 -9.38
C THR A 157 37.91 -1.56 -9.80
N PRO A 158 37.14 -0.80 -8.99
CA PRO A 158 35.75 -0.48 -9.30
C PRO A 158 35.58 0.55 -10.43
N TYR A 159 36.68 1.11 -10.95
CA TYR A 159 36.66 2.11 -12.03
C TYR A 159 36.14 1.53 -13.36
N SER A 160 36.45 0.26 -13.63
CA SER A 160 36.04 -0.43 -14.87
C SER A 160 35.99 -1.94 -14.65
N ALA A 161 35.13 -2.65 -15.38
CA ALA A 161 35.20 -4.11 -15.42
C ALA A 161 36.54 -4.57 -16.01
N TRP A 162 37.16 -5.56 -15.38
CA TRP A 162 38.25 -6.29 -15.97
C TRP A 162 37.69 -7.23 -17.04
N THR A 163 38.25 -7.18 -18.25
CA THR A 163 37.80 -8.02 -19.36
C THR A 163 38.95 -8.63 -20.14
N THR A 164 38.83 -9.89 -20.53
CA THR A 164 39.77 -10.56 -21.45
C THR A 164 39.03 -11.53 -22.37
N THR A 165 39.60 -11.86 -23.52
CA THR A 165 39.09 -12.93 -24.38
C THR A 165 40.04 -14.12 -24.29
N VAL A 166 39.48 -15.30 -24.02
CA VAL A 166 40.20 -16.58 -24.09
C VAL A 166 39.90 -17.18 -25.45
N GLU A 167 40.90 -17.25 -26.31
CA GLU A 167 40.75 -17.78 -27.67
C GLU A 167 40.52 -19.30 -27.65
N GLY A 168 39.63 -19.80 -28.50
CA GLY A 168 39.38 -21.23 -28.67
C GLY A 168 37.92 -21.60 -28.85
N THR A 169 37.65 -22.90 -29.00
CA THR A 169 36.29 -23.45 -29.10
C THR A 169 35.93 -24.12 -27.78
N PHE A 170 34.89 -23.61 -27.12
CA PHE A 170 34.47 -24.07 -25.79
C PHE A 170 33.01 -24.52 -25.81
N ASN A 171 32.68 -25.50 -24.96
CA ASN A 171 31.28 -25.78 -24.66
C ASN A 171 30.84 -24.91 -23.48
N ILE A 172 30.08 -23.85 -23.75
CA ILE A 172 29.64 -22.83 -22.79
C ILE A 172 28.95 -23.44 -21.56
N SER A 173 28.10 -24.47 -21.75
CA SER A 173 27.36 -25.09 -20.64
C SER A 173 28.27 -25.80 -19.61
N SER A 174 29.49 -26.14 -20.02
CA SER A 174 30.50 -26.79 -19.16
C SER A 174 31.51 -25.81 -18.56
N LEU A 175 31.39 -24.51 -18.84
CA LEU A 175 32.32 -23.50 -18.35
C LEU A 175 31.96 -23.02 -16.94
N ALA A 176 33.01 -22.77 -16.14
CA ALA A 176 32.89 -22.06 -14.88
C ALA A 176 34.00 -21.02 -14.73
N LEU A 177 33.62 -19.78 -14.44
CA LEU A 177 34.53 -18.67 -14.14
C LEU A 177 34.56 -18.45 -12.63
N SER A 178 35.75 -18.51 -12.04
CA SER A 178 35.97 -18.35 -10.60
C SER A 178 37.02 -17.28 -10.32
N VAL A 179 36.79 -16.47 -9.28
CA VAL A 179 37.72 -15.43 -8.82
C VAL A 179 38.12 -15.72 -7.38
N PHE A 180 39.43 -15.73 -7.10
CA PHE A 180 40.00 -15.97 -5.78
C PHE A 180 40.77 -14.74 -5.30
N ASP A 181 40.78 -14.50 -4.00
CA ASP A 181 41.58 -13.44 -3.38
C ASP A 181 43.09 -13.78 -3.36
N GLU A 182 43.92 -12.87 -2.83
CA GLU A 182 45.38 -13.08 -2.72
C GLU A 182 45.74 -14.34 -1.91
N LYS A 183 44.90 -14.73 -0.95
CA LYS A 183 45.10 -15.89 -0.07
C LYS A 183 44.60 -17.20 -0.69
N GLY A 184 43.95 -17.14 -1.87
CA GLY A 184 43.37 -18.29 -2.54
C GLY A 184 41.95 -18.64 -2.07
N THR A 185 41.27 -17.75 -1.34
CA THR A 185 39.87 -17.93 -0.95
C THR A 185 38.97 -17.61 -2.14
N LEU A 186 37.98 -18.47 -2.44
CA LEU A 186 37.00 -18.21 -3.49
C LEU A 186 36.15 -16.98 -3.11
N MET A 187 36.13 -15.96 -3.97
CA MET A 187 35.32 -14.76 -3.79
C MET A 187 33.95 -14.91 -4.44
N LEU A 188 33.89 -15.40 -5.68
CA LEU A 188 32.67 -15.67 -6.42
C LEU A 188 32.98 -16.62 -7.59
N SER A 189 31.99 -17.42 -7.99
CA SER A 189 32.04 -18.27 -9.17
C SER A 189 30.73 -18.19 -9.93
N CYS A 190 30.77 -18.32 -11.25
CA CYS A 190 29.58 -18.44 -12.09
C CYS A 190 29.77 -19.55 -13.11
N LYS A 191 28.67 -20.20 -13.47
CA LYS A 191 28.54 -21.22 -14.52
C LYS A 191 27.35 -20.86 -15.41
N GLU A 192 27.22 -21.53 -16.54
CA GLU A 192 25.96 -21.49 -17.28
C GLU A 192 24.89 -22.26 -16.50
N GLU A 193 23.68 -21.72 -16.37
CA GLU A 193 22.54 -22.48 -15.87
C GLU A 193 21.82 -23.17 -17.03
N GLU A 194 21.36 -24.40 -16.81
CA GLU A 194 20.52 -25.08 -17.78
C GLU A 194 19.10 -24.48 -17.74
N GLU A 195 18.58 -24.08 -18.90
CA GLU A 195 17.18 -23.65 -19.00
C GLU A 195 16.25 -24.82 -18.68
N SER A 196 15.60 -24.78 -17.52
CA SER A 196 14.54 -25.73 -17.18
C SER A 196 13.20 -25.01 -17.09
N LEU A 197 12.26 -25.42 -17.95
CA LEU A 197 10.89 -24.95 -17.92
C LEU A 197 10.16 -25.63 -16.76
N SER A 198 10.09 -24.95 -15.62
CA SER A 198 9.19 -25.35 -14.53
C SER A 198 7.75 -24.96 -14.87
N PRO A 199 6.73 -25.76 -14.46
CA PRO A 199 5.35 -25.38 -14.64
C PRO A 199 5.06 -24.07 -13.89
N LEU A 200 4.33 -23.16 -14.55
CA LEU A 200 3.88 -21.93 -13.90
C LEU A 200 2.98 -22.27 -12.69
N PRO A 201 3.05 -21.50 -11.60
CA PRO A 201 2.15 -21.68 -10.47
C PRO A 201 0.69 -21.51 -10.92
N SER A 202 -0.21 -22.30 -10.35
CA SER A 202 -1.64 -22.14 -10.59
C SER A 202 -2.16 -20.84 -9.94
N PRO A 203 -3.13 -20.15 -10.57
CA PRO A 203 -3.77 -18.99 -9.96
C PRO A 203 -4.39 -19.34 -8.61
N ALA A 204 -4.37 -18.38 -7.68
CA ALA A 204 -5.05 -18.55 -6.39
C ALA A 204 -6.56 -18.72 -6.61
N PRO A 205 -7.19 -19.74 -6.00
CA PRO A 205 -8.63 -19.95 -6.14
C PRO A 205 -9.41 -18.85 -5.39
N GLN A 206 -10.58 -18.50 -5.91
CA GLN A 206 -11.50 -17.60 -5.21
C GLN A 206 -12.01 -18.23 -3.91
N ALA A 207 -12.11 -17.44 -2.85
CA ALA A 207 -12.74 -17.86 -1.60
C ALA A 207 -14.20 -18.24 -1.83
N LYS A 208 -14.63 -19.38 -1.25
CA LYS A 208 -16.03 -19.81 -1.27
C LYS A 208 -16.85 -19.02 -0.24
N GLU A 209 -18.17 -18.98 -0.41
CA GLU A 209 -19.06 -18.40 0.60
C GLU A 209 -18.97 -19.20 1.92
N PRO A 210 -19.13 -18.57 3.10
CA PRO A 210 -18.96 -19.25 4.39
C PRO A 210 -19.80 -20.52 4.54
N ASN A 211 -21.04 -20.52 4.06
CA ASN A 211 -21.95 -21.67 4.15
C ASN A 211 -21.55 -22.85 3.23
N GLN A 212 -20.67 -22.63 2.25
CA GLN A 212 -20.17 -23.66 1.32
C GLN A 212 -18.89 -24.34 1.82
N ILE A 213 -18.23 -23.76 2.83
CA ILE A 213 -17.02 -24.32 3.43
C ILE A 213 -17.43 -25.37 4.47
N LEU A 214 -16.83 -26.56 4.43
CA LEU A 214 -17.32 -27.73 5.18
C LEU A 214 -16.83 -27.75 6.62
N THR A 215 -15.61 -27.28 6.87
CA THR A 215 -14.97 -27.43 8.18
C THR A 215 -14.73 -26.08 8.86
N ASN A 216 -14.68 -26.07 10.19
CA ASN A 216 -14.23 -24.88 10.94
C ASN A 216 -12.78 -24.52 10.59
N GLU A 217 -11.94 -25.53 10.32
CA GLU A 217 -10.55 -25.33 9.89
C GLU A 217 -10.45 -24.41 8.68
N GLU A 218 -11.13 -24.80 7.59
CA GLU A 218 -11.12 -24.04 6.34
C GLU A 218 -11.78 -22.66 6.51
N LEU A 219 -12.82 -22.54 7.34
CA LEU A 219 -13.45 -21.25 7.65
C LEU A 219 -12.45 -20.29 8.32
N ILE A 220 -11.69 -20.78 9.29
CA ILE A 220 -10.70 -19.99 10.03
C ILE A 220 -9.53 -19.60 9.13
N LEU A 221 -8.97 -20.55 8.38
CA LEU A 221 -7.87 -20.27 7.44
C LEU A 221 -8.30 -19.27 6.35
N THR A 222 -9.55 -19.38 5.86
CA THR A 222 -10.10 -18.41 4.91
C THR A 222 -10.26 -17.04 5.58
N ALA A 223 -10.81 -16.97 6.79
CA ALA A 223 -10.95 -15.71 7.53
C ALA A 223 -9.60 -15.01 7.76
N GLU A 224 -8.59 -15.77 8.20
CA GLU A 224 -7.23 -15.28 8.43
C GLU A 224 -6.59 -14.78 7.13
N HIS A 225 -6.71 -15.53 6.04
CA HIS A 225 -6.23 -15.11 4.72
C HIS A 225 -6.88 -13.80 4.29
N LEU A 226 -8.21 -13.69 4.41
CA LEU A 226 -8.94 -12.47 4.05
C LEU A 226 -8.50 -11.25 4.88
N GLU A 227 -8.18 -11.44 6.16
CA GLU A 227 -7.62 -10.37 7.01
C GLU A 227 -6.19 -9.98 6.61
N GLN A 228 -5.31 -10.96 6.38
CA GLN A 228 -3.92 -10.73 5.97
C GLN A 228 -3.85 -9.94 4.67
N TYR A 229 -4.64 -10.33 3.68
CA TYR A 229 -4.66 -9.71 2.36
C TYR A 229 -5.47 -8.42 2.29
N ARG A 230 -6.13 -8.00 3.39
CA ARG A 230 -7.08 -6.88 3.41
C ARG A 230 -8.05 -6.96 2.23
N HIS A 231 -8.63 -8.14 2.04
CA HIS A 231 -9.32 -8.49 0.81
C HIS A 231 -10.42 -7.47 0.46
N ALA A 232 -10.40 -6.92 -0.75
CA ALA A 232 -11.29 -5.82 -1.15
C ALA A 232 -12.76 -6.23 -1.26
N THR A 233 -13.03 -7.48 -1.68
CA THR A 233 -14.39 -7.97 -1.96
C THR A 233 -15.05 -8.77 -0.83
N PHE A 234 -14.28 -9.53 -0.05
CA PHE A 234 -14.79 -10.43 0.99
C PHE A 234 -14.41 -9.91 2.39
N ASP A 235 -15.36 -9.95 3.33
CA ASP A 235 -15.12 -9.67 4.75
C ASP A 235 -14.76 -10.97 5.48
N SER A 236 -13.84 -10.91 6.45
CA SER A 236 -13.45 -12.08 7.26
C SER A 236 -14.51 -12.45 8.31
N LEU A 237 -15.26 -11.46 8.80
CA LEU A 237 -16.20 -11.66 9.91
C LEU A 237 -17.27 -12.74 9.68
N PRO A 238 -17.92 -12.84 8.49
CA PRO A 238 -18.90 -13.89 8.21
C PRO A 238 -18.33 -15.30 8.39
N TYR A 239 -17.05 -15.52 8.09
CA TYR A 239 -16.40 -16.82 8.20
C TYR A 239 -16.20 -17.24 9.66
N TYR A 240 -15.72 -16.32 10.51
CA TYR A 240 -15.65 -16.58 11.95
C TYR A 240 -17.03 -16.81 12.57
N LYS A 241 -18.04 -16.03 12.16
CA LYS A 241 -19.42 -16.20 12.66
C LYS A 241 -20.00 -17.56 12.28
N GLU A 242 -19.77 -18.02 11.05
CA GLU A 242 -20.20 -19.35 10.63
C GLU A 242 -19.46 -20.45 11.40
N ALA A 243 -18.16 -20.30 11.67
CA ALA A 243 -17.41 -21.24 12.50
C ALA A 243 -17.97 -21.29 13.94
N LEU A 244 -18.28 -20.13 14.52
CA LEU A 244 -18.88 -20.01 15.87
C LEU A 244 -20.33 -20.51 15.92
N LYS A 245 -21.05 -20.49 14.81
CA LYS A 245 -22.39 -21.10 14.72
C LYS A 245 -22.30 -22.62 14.80
N ARG A 246 -21.24 -23.22 14.26
CA ARG A 246 -21.01 -24.68 14.28
C ARG A 246 -20.41 -25.14 15.60
N ASP A 247 -19.45 -24.39 16.13
CA ASP A 247 -18.89 -24.59 17.46
C ASP A 247 -18.71 -23.24 18.17
N SER A 248 -19.64 -22.92 19.06
CA SER A 248 -19.66 -21.65 19.80
C SER A 248 -18.46 -21.43 20.74
N TYR A 249 -17.69 -22.48 21.01
CA TYR A 249 -16.50 -22.45 21.87
C TYR A 249 -15.20 -22.74 21.08
N ASP A 250 -15.24 -22.72 19.75
CA ASP A 250 -14.02 -22.84 18.93
C ASP A 250 -13.03 -21.73 19.33
N VAL A 251 -11.86 -22.15 19.81
CA VAL A 251 -10.84 -21.27 20.41
C VAL A 251 -10.34 -20.25 19.40
N ARG A 252 -10.09 -20.71 18.17
CA ARG A 252 -9.48 -19.90 17.11
C ARG A 252 -10.48 -18.91 16.54
N ALA A 253 -11.72 -19.36 16.29
CA ALA A 253 -12.78 -18.49 15.82
C ALA A 253 -13.15 -17.41 16.86
N ASN A 254 -13.21 -17.77 18.15
CA ASN A 254 -13.43 -16.79 19.23
C ASN A 254 -12.26 -15.82 19.35
N ASN A 255 -11.01 -16.28 19.21
CA ASN A 255 -9.84 -15.40 19.22
C ASN A 255 -9.83 -14.42 18.04
N GLY A 256 -10.02 -14.92 16.80
CA GLY A 256 -10.05 -14.08 15.60
C GLY A 256 -11.19 -13.06 15.62
N TYR A 257 -12.41 -13.51 15.91
CA TYR A 257 -13.59 -12.64 16.01
C TYR A 257 -13.45 -11.64 17.16
N GLY A 258 -13.03 -12.10 18.34
CA GLY A 258 -12.81 -11.27 19.51
C GLY A 258 -11.74 -10.19 19.28
N LEU A 259 -10.65 -10.50 18.58
CA LEU A 259 -9.63 -9.53 18.24
C LEU A 259 -10.15 -8.48 17.25
N ASN A 260 -11.01 -8.86 16.31
CA ASN A 260 -11.69 -7.91 15.43
C ASN A 260 -12.58 -6.95 16.23
N LEU A 261 -13.34 -7.46 17.21
CA LEU A 261 -14.16 -6.65 18.12
C LEU A 261 -13.30 -5.72 19.00
N LEU A 262 -12.19 -6.23 19.54
CA LEU A 262 -11.23 -5.44 20.32
C LEU A 262 -10.71 -4.25 19.51
N ARG A 263 -10.27 -4.48 18.26
CA ARG A 263 -9.79 -3.44 17.34
C ARG A 263 -10.86 -2.39 17.02
N ARG A 264 -12.14 -2.71 17.16
CA ARG A 264 -13.27 -1.78 17.00
C ARG A 264 -13.64 -1.02 18.28
N GLY A 265 -12.98 -1.30 19.39
CA GLY A 265 -13.31 -0.74 20.70
C GLY A 265 -14.56 -1.36 21.35
N LEU A 266 -15.02 -2.51 20.86
CA LEU A 266 -16.16 -3.25 21.42
C LEU A 266 -15.67 -4.21 22.52
N PHE A 267 -15.17 -3.64 23.61
CA PHE A 267 -14.40 -4.38 24.63
C PHE A 267 -15.22 -5.47 25.33
N GLN A 268 -16.46 -5.18 25.75
CA GLN A 268 -17.33 -6.18 26.40
C GLN A 268 -17.58 -7.41 25.51
N GLU A 269 -17.88 -7.19 24.23
CA GLU A 269 -18.14 -8.26 23.26
C GLU A 269 -16.86 -9.07 23.00
N ALA A 270 -15.71 -8.40 22.90
CA ALA A 270 -14.40 -9.05 22.77
C ALA A 270 -14.09 -9.93 23.99
N LYS A 271 -14.29 -9.43 25.22
CA LYS A 271 -14.10 -10.22 26.45
C LYS A 271 -14.94 -11.50 26.44
N ALA A 272 -16.21 -11.42 26.03
CA ALA A 272 -17.08 -12.58 25.97
C ALA A 272 -16.55 -13.66 25.01
N CYS A 273 -15.98 -13.27 23.87
CA CYS A 273 -15.33 -14.19 22.94
C CYS A 273 -14.09 -14.83 23.56
N PHE A 274 -13.18 -14.03 24.12
CA PHE A 274 -11.95 -14.57 24.73
C PHE A 274 -12.26 -15.49 25.93
N GLN A 275 -13.30 -15.18 26.72
CA GLN A 275 -13.73 -16.03 27.81
C GLN A 275 -14.20 -17.41 27.30
N LYS A 276 -15.01 -17.48 26.23
CA LYS A 276 -15.40 -18.76 25.63
C LYS A 276 -14.21 -19.58 25.14
N ALA A 277 -13.23 -18.92 24.52
CA ALA A 277 -11.99 -19.58 24.09
C ALA A 277 -11.24 -20.17 25.30
N ILE A 278 -11.15 -19.41 26.40
CA ILE A 278 -10.52 -19.85 27.66
C ILE A 278 -11.29 -21.01 28.30
N ASP A 279 -12.63 -20.95 28.33
CA ASP A 279 -13.47 -22.02 28.89
C ASP A 279 -13.22 -23.36 28.16
N ARG A 280 -13.06 -23.33 26.83
CA ARG A 280 -12.68 -24.51 26.03
C ARG A 280 -11.28 -24.99 26.36
N LEU A 281 -10.30 -24.08 26.38
CA LEU A 281 -8.90 -24.43 26.64
C LEU A 281 -8.69 -25.01 28.05
N SER A 282 -9.47 -24.52 29.02
CA SER A 282 -9.36 -24.90 30.44
C SER A 282 -10.30 -26.04 30.86
N GLN A 283 -11.10 -26.57 29.94
CA GLN A 283 -12.11 -27.60 30.21
C GLN A 283 -11.52 -28.84 30.91
N PHE A 284 -10.35 -29.30 30.46
CA PHE A 284 -9.69 -30.49 31.00
C PHE A 284 -8.35 -30.17 31.67
N THR A 285 -7.68 -29.11 31.24
CA THR A 285 -6.35 -28.72 31.73
C THR A 285 -6.37 -27.23 32.08
N LEU A 286 -6.26 -26.89 33.36
CA LEU A 286 -6.24 -25.50 33.83
C LEU A 286 -5.06 -24.67 33.30
N ASN A 287 -4.08 -25.33 32.68
CA ASN A 287 -2.89 -24.73 32.09
C ASN A 287 -2.98 -24.94 30.58
N PRO A 288 -3.53 -23.97 29.84
CA PRO A 288 -3.72 -24.11 28.41
C PRO A 288 -2.36 -24.21 27.69
N PHE A 289 -2.32 -24.93 26.58
CA PHE A 289 -1.14 -25.02 25.73
C PHE A 289 -0.75 -23.64 25.13
N GLU A 290 -1.75 -22.78 24.87
CA GLU A 290 -1.57 -21.44 24.34
C GLU A 290 -2.10 -20.36 25.29
N GLY A 291 -1.40 -19.21 25.35
CA GLY A 291 -1.75 -18.07 26.22
C GLY A 291 -2.51 -16.94 25.52
N ARG A 292 -2.73 -17.03 24.20
CA ARG A 292 -3.20 -15.91 23.38
C ARG A 292 -4.56 -15.37 23.82
N SER A 293 -5.50 -16.24 24.14
CA SER A 293 -6.84 -15.85 24.62
C SER A 293 -6.76 -15.09 25.95
N TYR A 294 -5.86 -15.50 26.84
CA TYR A 294 -5.62 -14.83 28.12
C TYR A 294 -4.99 -13.44 27.94
N TYR A 295 -4.02 -13.31 27.04
CA TYR A 295 -3.40 -12.02 26.72
C TYR A 295 -4.44 -11.05 26.14
N ASN A 296 -5.23 -11.50 25.17
CA ASN A 296 -6.27 -10.67 24.55
C ASN A 296 -7.40 -10.29 25.52
N LEU A 297 -7.80 -11.21 26.42
CA LEU A 297 -8.71 -10.90 27.51
C LEU A 297 -8.12 -9.85 28.45
N GLY A 298 -6.84 -9.98 28.81
CA GLY A 298 -6.12 -8.99 29.61
C GLY A 298 -6.12 -7.59 28.98
N LEU A 299 -5.92 -7.49 27.66
CA LEU A 299 -6.02 -6.23 26.92
C LEU A 299 -7.43 -5.64 27.02
N ALA A 300 -8.47 -6.44 26.73
CA ALA A 300 -9.86 -5.97 26.80
C ALA A 300 -10.23 -5.46 28.21
N LEU A 301 -9.86 -6.21 29.25
CA LEU A 301 -10.05 -5.83 30.66
C LEU A 301 -9.30 -4.54 31.01
N ALA A 302 -8.05 -4.39 30.56
CA ALA A 302 -7.27 -3.18 30.78
C ALA A 302 -7.87 -1.96 30.05
N TYR A 303 -8.45 -2.15 28.85
CA TYR A 303 -9.18 -1.09 28.18
C TYR A 303 -10.43 -0.66 28.97
N GLU A 304 -11.08 -1.55 29.70
CA GLU A 304 -12.25 -1.20 30.53
C GLU A 304 -11.91 -0.77 31.96
N GLY A 305 -10.62 -0.71 32.30
CA GLY A 305 -10.15 -0.31 33.62
C GLY A 305 -10.26 -1.41 34.68
N GLU A 306 -10.61 -2.64 34.30
CA GLU A 306 -10.64 -3.82 35.18
C GLU A 306 -9.22 -4.38 35.42
N TYR A 307 -8.33 -3.55 35.98
CA TYR A 307 -6.89 -3.81 36.02
C TYR A 307 -6.48 -5.04 36.83
N ASP A 308 -7.20 -5.38 37.91
CA ASP A 308 -6.87 -6.56 38.72
C ASP A 308 -7.14 -7.86 37.94
N LYS A 309 -8.29 -7.94 37.24
CA LYS A 309 -8.59 -9.09 36.38
C LYS A 309 -7.66 -9.13 35.15
N ALA A 310 -7.29 -7.96 34.63
CA ALA A 310 -6.32 -7.87 33.54
C ALA A 310 -4.95 -8.42 33.99
N TYR A 311 -4.52 -8.08 35.21
CA TYR A 311 -3.29 -8.58 35.81
C TYR A 311 -3.29 -10.11 35.89
N ASP A 312 -4.35 -10.72 36.42
CA ASP A 312 -4.47 -12.19 36.50
C ASP A 312 -4.43 -12.84 35.10
N SER A 313 -5.11 -12.24 34.14
CA SER A 313 -5.16 -12.73 32.75
C SER A 313 -3.79 -12.65 32.09
N PHE A 314 -3.09 -11.52 32.20
CA PHE A 314 -1.72 -11.40 31.69
C PHE A 314 -0.76 -12.36 32.38
N TYR A 315 -0.86 -12.51 33.71
CA TYR A 315 -0.01 -13.44 34.45
C TYR A 315 -0.20 -14.87 33.94
N LYS A 316 -1.44 -15.31 33.71
CA LYS A 316 -1.71 -16.62 33.12
C LYS A 316 -1.16 -16.74 31.70
N ALA A 317 -1.26 -15.68 30.89
CA ALA A 317 -0.70 -15.66 29.55
C ALA A 317 0.84 -15.83 29.53
N THR A 318 1.55 -15.43 30.59
CA THR A 318 3.01 -15.63 30.67
C THR A 318 3.46 -17.09 30.66
N TRP A 319 2.54 -18.03 30.88
CA TRP A 319 2.86 -19.45 30.94
C TRP A 319 3.08 -20.05 29.54
N SER A 320 2.75 -19.31 28.48
CA SER A 320 3.05 -19.65 27.09
C SER A 320 4.20 -18.79 26.57
N TYR A 321 5.20 -19.43 25.94
CA TYR A 321 6.41 -18.76 25.47
C TYR A 321 6.12 -17.60 24.51
N GLU A 322 5.20 -17.79 23.56
CA GLU A 322 4.83 -16.78 22.55
C GLU A 322 4.21 -15.51 23.15
N GLU A 323 3.64 -15.62 24.34
CA GLU A 323 2.88 -14.56 25.00
C GLU A 323 3.63 -13.96 26.19
N ALA A 324 4.67 -14.64 26.69
CA ALA A 324 5.43 -14.29 27.87
C ALA A 324 5.98 -12.86 27.82
N GLN A 325 6.67 -12.53 26.74
CA GLN A 325 7.33 -11.23 26.55
C GLN A 325 6.38 -10.04 26.74
N LYS A 326 5.29 -9.99 25.96
CA LYS A 326 4.31 -8.90 25.99
C LYS A 326 3.46 -8.90 27.25
N SER A 327 3.20 -10.09 27.81
CA SER A 327 2.44 -10.22 29.06
C SER A 327 3.26 -9.74 30.26
N PHE A 328 4.56 -10.07 30.33
CA PHE A 328 5.46 -9.52 31.37
C PHE A 328 5.60 -8.01 31.25
N TYR A 329 5.67 -7.45 30.04
CA TYR A 329 5.63 -6.00 29.86
C TYR A 329 4.30 -5.40 30.37
N ALA A 330 3.16 -5.98 30.02
CA ALA A 330 1.85 -5.53 30.52
C ALA A 330 1.75 -5.61 32.06
N LEU A 331 2.27 -6.67 32.68
CA LEU A 331 2.36 -6.79 34.15
C LEU A 331 3.24 -5.70 34.76
N ALA A 332 4.39 -5.40 34.17
CA ALA A 332 5.27 -4.33 34.63
C ALA A 332 4.55 -2.97 34.60
N VAL A 333 3.79 -2.70 33.54
CA VAL A 333 2.94 -1.51 33.42
C VAL A 333 1.88 -1.48 34.53
N LEU A 334 1.14 -2.58 34.73
CA LEU A 334 0.10 -2.63 35.77
C LEU A 334 0.66 -2.50 37.20
N SER A 335 1.83 -3.08 37.49
CA SER A 335 2.53 -2.90 38.77
C SER A 335 2.99 -1.45 38.96
N LEU A 336 3.56 -0.81 37.93
CA LEU A 336 3.92 0.60 38.01
C LEU A 336 2.68 1.49 38.23
N ARG A 337 1.54 1.20 37.60
CA ARG A 337 0.28 1.92 37.85
C ARG A 337 -0.22 1.81 39.30
N LYS A 338 0.20 0.77 40.03
CA LYS A 338 -0.06 0.56 41.46
C LYS A 338 1.05 1.14 42.36
N GLU A 339 2.04 1.82 41.78
CA GLU A 339 3.25 2.33 42.45
C GLU A 339 4.14 1.22 43.07
N GLU A 340 4.00 -0.02 42.57
CA GLU A 340 4.80 -1.17 42.99
C GLU A 340 6.09 -1.25 42.15
N LEU A 341 7.08 -0.41 42.48
CA LEU A 341 8.30 -0.25 41.68
C LEU A 341 9.15 -1.53 41.56
N GLU A 342 9.35 -2.26 42.66
CA GLU A 342 10.17 -3.48 42.66
C GLU A 342 9.51 -4.63 41.86
N PRO A 343 8.21 -4.94 42.04
CA PRO A 343 7.51 -5.87 41.14
C PRO A 343 7.54 -5.42 39.67
N ALA A 344 7.35 -4.13 39.40
CA ALA A 344 7.44 -3.61 38.03
C ALA A 344 8.83 -3.84 37.41
N LEU A 345 9.89 -3.59 38.19
CA LEU A 345 11.27 -3.84 37.75
C LEU A 345 11.53 -5.34 37.54
N TYR A 346 10.99 -6.20 38.39
CA TYR A 346 11.05 -7.65 38.19
C TYR A 346 10.40 -8.05 36.85
N PHE A 347 9.17 -7.62 36.61
CA PHE A 347 8.44 -8.00 35.39
C PHE A 347 9.05 -7.41 34.12
N VAL A 348 9.54 -6.16 34.14
CA VAL A 348 10.16 -5.58 32.95
C VAL A 348 11.46 -6.31 32.59
N ASN A 349 12.26 -6.71 33.59
CA ASN A 349 13.45 -7.54 33.37
C ASN A 349 13.08 -8.91 32.81
N ARG A 350 11.97 -9.52 33.27
CA ARG A 350 11.44 -10.76 32.67
C ARG A 350 11.06 -10.55 31.21
N ALA A 351 10.38 -9.46 30.86
CA ALA A 351 10.03 -9.16 29.48
C ALA A 351 11.28 -9.07 28.57
N ILE A 352 12.32 -8.39 29.04
CA ILE A 352 13.60 -8.21 28.34
C ILE A 352 14.33 -9.55 28.15
N VAL A 353 14.24 -10.49 29.11
CA VAL A 353 14.81 -11.84 28.94
C VAL A 353 14.19 -12.59 27.75
N TYR A 354 12.89 -12.41 27.47
CA TYR A 354 12.26 -13.03 26.30
C TYR A 354 12.46 -12.24 25.01
N ASN A 355 12.71 -10.93 25.09
CA ASN A 355 13.06 -10.10 23.95
C ASN A 355 13.86 -8.87 24.40
N ALA A 356 15.17 -8.93 24.21
CA ALA A 356 16.08 -7.85 24.57
C ALA A 356 15.89 -6.58 23.73
N HIS A 357 15.26 -6.70 22.56
CA HIS A 357 14.97 -5.59 21.65
C HIS A 357 13.58 -4.98 21.86
N ASN A 358 12.85 -5.36 22.93
CA ASN A 358 11.64 -4.63 23.28
C ASN A 358 11.98 -3.25 23.83
N ILE A 359 12.08 -2.27 22.93
CA ILE A 359 12.40 -0.86 23.25
C ILE A 359 11.46 -0.30 24.32
N LYS A 360 10.17 -0.62 24.30
CA LYS A 360 9.23 -0.15 25.35
C LYS A 360 9.57 -0.72 26.73
N ALA A 361 9.98 -1.98 26.82
CA ALA A 361 10.41 -2.58 28.08
C ALA A 361 11.76 -2.00 28.53
N CYS A 362 12.72 -1.82 27.62
CA CYS A 362 14.02 -1.24 27.92
C CYS A 362 13.90 0.21 28.43
N ALA A 363 13.04 1.01 27.80
CA ALA A 363 12.75 2.38 28.24
C ALA A 363 12.02 2.42 29.59
N LEU A 364 11.05 1.52 29.80
CA LEU A 364 10.35 1.38 31.09
C LEU A 364 11.30 0.96 32.21
N LYS A 365 12.29 0.09 31.93
CA LYS A 365 13.35 -0.26 32.88
C LYS A 365 14.16 0.97 33.28
N ALA A 366 14.64 1.76 32.32
CA ALA A 366 15.36 3.01 32.63
C ALA A 366 14.51 3.96 33.49
N TYR A 367 13.21 4.08 33.19
CA TYR A 367 12.28 4.88 33.99
C TYR A 367 12.17 4.36 35.44
N LEU A 368 12.01 3.06 35.63
CA LEU A 368 11.90 2.42 36.95
C LEU A 368 13.19 2.56 37.76
N LEU A 369 14.35 2.39 37.14
CA LEU A 369 15.66 2.59 37.79
C LEU A 369 15.79 4.03 38.32
N LYS A 370 15.43 5.02 37.51
CA LYS A 370 15.39 6.44 37.94
C LYS A 370 14.47 6.65 39.14
N ARG A 371 13.26 6.08 39.11
CA ARG A 371 12.27 6.16 40.20
C ARG A 371 12.75 5.49 41.50
N LEU A 372 13.55 4.43 41.40
CA LEU A 372 14.15 3.72 42.53
C LEU A 372 15.45 4.37 43.04
N GLY A 373 15.94 5.44 42.39
CA GLY A 373 17.21 6.08 42.74
C GLY A 373 18.44 5.23 42.39
N GLN A 374 18.29 4.27 41.48
CA GLN A 374 19.37 3.44 40.95
C GLN A 374 19.99 4.10 39.71
N ASP A 375 21.18 3.64 39.31
CA ASP A 375 21.82 4.14 38.09
C ASP A 375 21.01 3.71 36.84
N TYR A 376 20.44 4.70 36.18
CA TYR A 376 19.65 4.53 34.96
C TYR A 376 20.37 5.05 33.71
N ILE A 377 21.49 5.77 33.86
CA ILE A 377 22.17 6.42 32.74
C ILE A 377 22.80 5.36 31.83
N ALA A 378 23.46 4.35 32.41
CA ALA A 378 24.01 3.24 31.65
C ALA A 378 22.93 2.51 30.83
N GLN A 379 21.73 2.32 31.40
CA GLN A 379 20.61 1.71 30.67
C GLN A 379 20.11 2.62 29.54
N VAL A 380 20.01 3.93 29.77
CA VAL A 380 19.62 4.90 28.72
C VAL A 380 20.64 4.91 27.58
N GLU A 381 21.94 4.89 27.88
CA GLU A 381 23.01 4.85 26.87
C GLU A 381 22.95 3.57 26.04
N GLU A 382 22.73 2.41 26.69
CA GLU A 382 22.51 1.13 26.00
C GLU A 382 21.29 1.20 25.08
N ASN A 383 20.14 1.68 25.60
CA ASN A 383 18.91 1.82 24.83
C ASN A 383 19.12 2.69 23.58
N LEU A 384 19.76 3.86 23.73
CA LEU A 384 19.97 4.82 22.63
C LEU A 384 21.07 4.39 21.65
N SER A 385 22.00 3.54 22.09
CA SER A 385 22.99 2.94 21.18
C SER A 385 22.36 1.97 20.18
N TYR A 386 21.28 1.32 20.61
CA TYR A 386 20.52 0.37 19.81
C TYR A 386 19.38 1.05 19.04
N GLU A 387 18.58 1.87 19.73
CA GLU A 387 17.43 2.58 19.18
C GLU A 387 17.51 4.09 19.50
N PRO A 388 18.04 4.91 18.57
CA PRO A 388 18.11 6.36 18.73
C PRO A 388 16.75 7.06 18.84
N PHE A 389 15.65 6.41 18.42
CA PHE A 389 14.28 6.94 18.51
C PHE A 389 13.55 6.55 19.81
N ASP A 390 14.24 6.06 20.83
CA ASP A 390 13.64 5.87 22.16
C ASP A 390 13.39 7.22 22.87
N TYR A 391 12.23 7.80 22.58
CA TYR A 391 11.82 9.10 23.09
C TYR A 391 11.65 9.15 24.62
N LEU A 392 11.32 8.02 25.26
CA LEU A 392 11.23 7.98 26.72
C LEU A 392 12.64 8.03 27.32
N SER A 393 13.60 7.28 26.79
CA SER A 393 15.00 7.38 27.22
C SER A 393 15.56 8.79 27.01
N LEU A 394 15.29 9.45 25.87
CA LEU A 394 15.68 10.85 25.63
C LEU A 394 15.04 11.82 26.62
N LEU A 395 13.77 11.61 26.97
CA LEU A 395 13.06 12.44 27.95
C LEU A 395 13.67 12.29 29.35
N LEU A 396 14.10 11.08 29.72
CA LEU A 396 14.70 10.81 31.04
C LEU A 396 16.00 11.57 31.30
N ILE A 397 16.74 11.89 30.23
CA ILE A 397 18.01 12.64 30.26
C ILE A 397 17.86 14.10 29.77
N ASN A 398 16.63 14.61 29.70
CA ASN A 398 16.32 16.00 29.32
C ASN A 398 16.94 16.40 27.95
N LYS A 399 16.68 15.57 26.92
CA LYS A 399 17.09 15.82 25.53
C LYS A 399 15.90 16.26 24.67
N GLU A 400 15.10 17.20 25.16
CA GLU A 400 13.88 17.67 24.51
C GLU A 400 14.15 18.21 23.10
N GLU A 401 15.26 18.91 22.90
CA GLU A 401 15.66 19.42 21.58
C GLU A 401 15.98 18.27 20.59
N THR A 402 16.60 17.20 21.06
CA THR A 402 16.82 16.00 20.25
C THR A 402 15.50 15.33 19.88
N ILE A 403 14.54 15.26 20.82
CA ILE A 403 13.19 14.75 20.55
C ILE A 403 12.51 15.58 19.46
N LYS A 404 12.55 16.92 19.56
CA LYS A 404 11.98 17.83 18.54
C LYS A 404 12.56 17.58 17.15
N ASN A 405 13.89 17.46 17.07
CA ASN A 405 14.61 17.20 15.83
C ASN A 405 14.27 15.83 15.24
N LEU A 406 14.34 14.75 16.02
CA LEU A 406 14.05 13.39 15.52
C LEU A 406 12.59 13.19 15.14
N ALA A 407 11.66 13.76 15.91
CA ALA A 407 10.24 13.62 15.66
C ALA A 407 9.78 14.42 14.42
N HIS A 408 10.54 15.42 13.97
CA HIS A 408 10.19 16.28 12.82
C HIS A 408 8.73 16.79 12.86
N ASN A 409 8.28 17.27 14.03
CA ASN A 409 6.91 17.72 14.29
C ASN A 409 5.80 16.69 13.99
N ARG A 410 6.12 15.40 13.85
CA ARG A 410 5.12 14.34 13.67
C ARG A 410 4.33 14.13 14.94
N ILE A 411 3.09 14.59 14.93
CA ILE A 411 2.16 14.57 16.07
C ILE A 411 2.00 13.15 16.64
N ALA A 412 1.87 12.15 15.76
CA ALA A 412 1.70 10.75 16.14
C ALA A 412 2.80 10.26 17.10
N THR A 413 4.06 10.66 16.89
CA THR A 413 5.18 10.30 17.77
C THR A 413 4.93 10.73 19.21
N TYR A 414 4.55 11.99 19.41
CA TYR A 414 4.28 12.53 20.74
C TYR A 414 3.05 11.89 21.38
N LEU A 415 1.98 11.67 20.61
CA LEU A 415 0.76 11.05 21.14
C LEU A 415 0.98 9.58 21.52
N TYR A 416 1.76 8.82 20.75
CA TYR A 416 2.05 7.41 21.07
C TYR A 416 2.90 7.30 22.33
N THR A 417 3.98 8.07 22.45
CA THR A 417 4.81 8.06 23.66
C THR A 417 4.05 8.64 24.87
N ALA A 418 3.22 9.66 24.69
CA ALA A 418 2.34 10.17 25.75
C ALA A 418 1.31 9.12 26.18
N SER A 419 0.77 8.32 25.25
CA SER A 419 -0.14 7.22 25.55
C SER A 419 0.50 6.15 26.42
N ASP A 420 1.77 5.80 26.14
CA ASP A 420 2.54 4.88 26.98
C ASP A 420 2.73 5.47 28.40
N LEU A 421 3.13 6.74 28.51
CA LEU A 421 3.26 7.42 29.80
C LEU A 421 1.94 7.52 30.58
N ILE A 422 0.82 7.77 29.89
CA ILE A 422 -0.53 7.73 30.47
C ILE A 422 -0.88 6.32 30.96
N ALA A 423 -0.53 5.29 30.19
CA ALA A 423 -0.69 3.90 30.60
C ALA A 423 0.14 3.59 31.86
N TYR A 424 1.28 4.27 32.07
CA TYR A 424 2.10 4.13 33.27
C TYR A 424 1.62 4.96 34.48
N LYS A 425 0.66 5.89 34.29
CA LYS A 425 0.30 7.00 35.20
C LYS A 425 1.41 8.07 35.39
N CYS A 426 2.36 8.14 34.47
CA CYS A 426 3.43 9.14 34.45
C CYS A 426 2.94 10.45 33.79
N TYR A 427 1.94 11.08 34.40
CA TYR A 427 1.20 12.20 33.82
C TYR A 427 2.06 13.47 33.66
N ASN A 428 3.03 13.70 34.54
CA ASN A 428 3.91 14.88 34.44
C ASN A 428 4.84 14.77 33.24
N GLU A 429 5.44 13.60 33.03
CA GLU A 429 6.29 13.30 31.89
C GLU A 429 5.50 13.35 30.57
N ALA A 430 4.28 12.81 30.56
CA ALA A 430 3.39 12.93 29.42
C ALA A 430 3.12 14.41 29.08
N LEU A 431 2.88 15.25 30.10
CA LEU A 431 2.64 16.68 29.91
C LEU A 431 3.89 17.42 29.40
N ILE A 432 5.09 17.11 29.90
CA ILE A 432 6.35 17.67 29.39
C ILE A 432 6.47 17.38 27.89
N LEU A 433 6.30 16.11 27.51
CA LEU A 433 6.38 15.68 26.12
C LEU A 433 5.35 16.39 25.23
N LEU A 434 4.08 16.42 25.65
CA LEU A 434 3.01 17.08 24.89
C LEU A 434 3.22 18.61 24.78
N ASN A 435 3.91 19.22 25.73
CA ASN A 435 4.23 20.66 25.70
C ASN A 435 5.43 21.00 24.80
N LEU A 436 6.17 20.01 24.30
CA LEU A 436 7.19 20.24 23.27
C LEU A 436 6.55 20.58 21.90
N LEU A 437 5.29 20.21 21.69
CA LEU A 437 4.54 20.54 20.50
C LEU A 437 3.93 21.94 20.60
N GLU A 438 4.35 22.82 19.71
CA GLU A 438 3.81 24.16 19.48
C GLU A 438 2.79 24.13 18.32
N ASN A 439 1.80 23.23 18.37
CA ASN A 439 0.80 23.09 17.30
C ASN A 439 -0.65 23.26 17.78
N SER A 440 -1.52 23.57 16.82
CA SER A 440 -2.97 23.76 17.02
C SER A 440 -3.80 22.50 16.79
N ASN A 441 -3.18 21.32 16.83
CA ASN A 441 -3.89 20.06 16.57
C ASN A 441 -4.78 19.70 17.77
N PRO A 442 -6.09 19.44 17.55
CA PRO A 442 -7.03 19.19 18.65
C PRO A 442 -6.68 17.95 19.47
N MET A 443 -6.12 16.89 18.86
CA MET A 443 -5.78 15.67 19.61
C MET A 443 -4.75 15.95 20.69
N VAL A 444 -3.77 16.82 20.43
CA VAL A 444 -2.79 17.24 21.45
C VAL A 444 -3.50 17.94 22.62
N ALA A 445 -4.48 18.80 22.32
CA ALA A 445 -5.27 19.48 23.35
C ALA A 445 -6.13 18.49 24.17
N TYR A 446 -6.78 17.52 23.54
CA TYR A 446 -7.56 16.49 24.25
C TYR A 446 -6.69 15.61 25.14
N TYR A 447 -5.51 15.21 24.66
CA TYR A 447 -4.53 14.48 25.46
C TYR A 447 -4.07 15.32 26.67
N LYS A 448 -3.74 16.61 26.46
CA LYS A 448 -3.38 17.51 27.58
C LYS A 448 -4.53 17.68 28.57
N ALA A 449 -5.76 17.88 28.11
CA ALA A 449 -6.93 18.01 28.98
C ALA A 449 -7.16 16.75 29.80
N TYR A 450 -7.08 15.56 29.18
CA TYR A 450 -7.13 14.30 29.90
C TYR A 450 -6.04 14.23 30.99
N VAL A 451 -4.79 14.53 30.65
CA VAL A 451 -3.66 14.52 31.60
C VAL A 451 -3.84 15.52 32.75
N TYR A 452 -4.32 16.73 32.47
CA TYR A 452 -4.61 17.73 33.51
C TYR A 452 -5.68 17.26 34.49
N SER A 453 -6.77 16.68 33.98
CA SER A 453 -7.81 16.10 34.84
C SER A 453 -7.26 14.98 35.73
N GLN A 454 -6.41 14.09 35.19
CA GLN A 454 -5.81 13.02 35.99
C GLN A 454 -4.88 13.56 37.09
N LEU A 455 -4.27 14.73 36.88
CA LEU A 455 -3.46 15.45 37.88
C LEU A 455 -4.29 16.27 38.88
N GLY A 456 -5.64 16.29 38.76
CA GLY A 456 -6.51 17.12 39.59
C GLY A 456 -6.35 18.62 39.33
N LYS A 457 -5.81 19.01 38.17
CA LYS A 457 -5.65 20.41 37.74
C LYS A 457 -6.84 20.83 36.88
N GLU A 458 -7.08 22.14 36.75
CA GLU A 458 -8.09 22.64 35.82
C GLU A 458 -7.78 22.19 34.39
N ASP A 459 -8.81 21.72 33.69
CA ASP A 459 -8.68 21.26 32.31
C ASP A 459 -8.25 22.43 31.41
N ALA A 460 -7.23 22.19 30.59
CA ALA A 460 -6.90 23.13 29.52
C ALA A 460 -8.11 23.21 28.58
N LYS A 461 -8.68 24.42 28.42
CA LYS A 461 -9.75 24.63 27.42
C LYS A 461 -9.20 24.27 26.05
N VAL A 462 -9.88 23.36 25.36
CA VAL A 462 -9.63 23.08 23.95
C VAL A 462 -10.07 24.31 23.17
N GLN A 463 -9.11 25.07 22.66
CA GLN A 463 -9.40 26.22 21.78
C GLN A 463 -9.83 25.72 20.39
N GLU A 464 -10.55 26.56 19.65
CA GLU A 464 -10.87 26.27 18.25
C GLU A 464 -9.59 25.94 17.47
N SER A 465 -9.56 24.73 16.96
CA SER A 465 -8.36 24.04 16.49
C SER A 465 -8.44 23.80 15.00
N ASN A 466 -7.29 23.81 14.32
CA ASN A 466 -7.24 23.41 12.93
C ASN A 466 -7.56 21.91 12.82
N LEU A 467 -8.66 21.56 12.12
CA LEU A 467 -9.09 20.18 11.87
C LEU A 467 -8.34 19.55 10.70
N ASP A 468 -7.63 20.35 9.91
CA ASP A 468 -6.83 19.87 8.79
C ASP A 468 -5.71 18.97 9.31
N CYS A 469 -5.49 17.87 8.58
CA CYS A 469 -4.49 16.86 8.93
C CYS A 469 -4.62 16.28 10.35
N CYS A 470 -5.84 16.25 10.91
CA CYS A 470 -6.13 15.61 12.19
C CYS A 470 -6.83 14.25 11.97
N PHE A 471 -6.09 13.16 12.15
CA PHE A 471 -6.54 11.80 11.87
C PHE A 471 -6.34 10.87 13.09
N PRO A 472 -7.20 10.94 14.12
CA PRO A 472 -7.16 9.96 15.20
C PRO A 472 -7.41 8.56 14.64
N ASN A 473 -6.63 7.56 15.10
CA ASN A 473 -6.67 6.21 14.52
C ASN A 473 -6.43 5.06 15.53
N THR A 474 -6.08 5.36 16.78
CA THR A 474 -5.77 4.37 17.82
C THR A 474 -6.93 4.12 18.79
N LEU A 475 -6.82 3.05 19.60
CA LEU A 475 -7.77 2.80 20.70
C LEU A 475 -7.53 3.77 21.88
N GLU A 476 -6.32 4.28 21.99
CA GLU A 476 -5.93 5.33 22.92
C GLU A 476 -6.64 6.64 22.55
N ASP A 477 -6.62 7.03 21.27
CA ASP A 477 -7.37 8.19 20.77
C ASP A 477 -8.87 8.03 21.05
N LEU A 478 -9.41 6.83 20.84
CA LEU A 478 -10.82 6.52 21.11
C LEU A 478 -11.17 6.81 22.56
N LYS A 479 -10.38 6.30 23.51
CA LYS A 479 -10.58 6.56 24.94
C LYS A 479 -10.50 8.04 25.29
N ILE A 480 -9.52 8.75 24.73
CA ILE A 480 -9.32 10.18 25.01
C ILE A 480 -10.53 10.99 24.51
N LEU A 481 -11.04 10.68 23.32
CA LEU A 481 -12.20 11.37 22.74
C LEU A 481 -13.52 10.98 23.42
N GLU A 482 -13.71 9.70 23.76
CA GLU A 482 -14.86 9.26 24.57
C GLU A 482 -14.86 9.96 25.94
N TYR A 483 -13.70 10.08 26.58
CA TYR A 483 -13.55 10.87 27.80
C TYR A 483 -13.94 12.34 27.59
N ALA A 484 -13.44 12.98 26.52
CA ALA A 484 -13.73 14.39 26.23
C ALA A 484 -15.24 14.62 26.02
N VAL A 485 -15.90 13.77 25.23
CA VAL A 485 -17.35 13.84 24.98
C VAL A 485 -18.15 13.54 26.25
N ASN A 486 -17.70 12.62 27.10
CA ASN A 486 -18.36 12.33 28.38
C ASN A 486 -18.25 13.51 29.37
N LYS A 487 -17.13 14.25 29.33
CA LYS A 487 -16.93 15.45 30.16
C LYS A 487 -17.70 16.65 29.64
N ASN A 488 -17.71 16.84 28.32
CA ASN A 488 -18.47 17.89 27.66
C ASN A 488 -19.22 17.31 26.45
N SER A 489 -20.50 17.01 26.66
CA SER A 489 -21.32 16.40 25.60
C SER A 489 -21.64 17.36 24.44
N GLU A 490 -21.34 18.66 24.59
CA GLU A 490 -21.52 19.70 23.57
C GLU A 490 -20.22 20.05 22.84
N ASP A 491 -19.14 19.29 23.06
CA ASP A 491 -17.89 19.49 22.32
C ASP A 491 -18.03 19.00 20.86
N LYS A 492 -18.39 19.93 19.98
CA LYS A 492 -18.61 19.67 18.56
C LYS A 492 -17.36 19.11 17.85
N VAL A 493 -16.15 19.48 18.27
CA VAL A 493 -14.90 18.99 17.66
C VAL A 493 -14.61 17.56 18.14
N ALA A 494 -14.75 17.28 19.43
CA ALA A 494 -14.56 15.94 19.97
C ALA A 494 -15.57 14.95 19.35
N LEU A 495 -16.83 15.35 19.22
CA LEU A 495 -17.88 14.58 18.55
C LEU A 495 -17.53 14.28 17.09
N TYR A 496 -16.99 15.26 16.34
CA TYR A 496 -16.56 15.07 14.96
C TYR A 496 -15.43 14.04 14.84
N LEU A 497 -14.37 14.21 15.64
CA LEU A 497 -13.20 13.33 15.65
C LEU A 497 -13.55 11.92 16.13
N LEU A 498 -14.42 11.81 17.13
CA LEU A 498 -14.94 10.53 17.62
C LEU A 498 -15.74 9.81 16.54
N GLY A 499 -16.55 10.54 15.75
CA GLY A 499 -17.26 9.97 14.61
C GLY A 499 -16.33 9.41 13.54
N ASN A 500 -15.18 10.08 13.27
CA ASN A 500 -14.16 9.57 12.36
C ASN A 500 -13.61 8.21 12.84
N LEU A 501 -13.31 8.09 14.13
CA LEU A 501 -12.86 6.83 14.73
C LEU A 501 -13.94 5.75 14.67
N TYR A 502 -15.20 6.06 15.04
CA TYR A 502 -16.28 5.08 14.96
C TYR A 502 -16.49 4.58 13.54
N TYR A 503 -16.39 5.46 12.53
CA TYR A 503 -16.51 5.05 11.13
C TYR A 503 -15.37 4.12 10.70
N ASP A 504 -14.12 4.46 11.05
CA ASP A 504 -12.94 3.60 10.83
C ASP A 504 -13.11 2.23 11.50
N LYS A 505 -13.63 2.22 12.74
CA LYS A 505 -13.92 1.02 13.53
C LYS A 505 -15.20 0.29 13.07
N LYS A 506 -15.77 0.65 11.92
CA LYS A 506 -17.00 0.05 11.35
C LYS A 506 -18.22 0.13 12.29
N ARG A 507 -18.22 1.07 13.23
CA ARG A 507 -19.33 1.42 14.16
C ARG A 507 -20.18 2.53 13.53
N TYR A 508 -20.78 2.22 12.38
CA TYR A 508 -21.36 3.23 11.48
C TYR A 508 -22.53 4.03 12.08
N GLU A 509 -23.42 3.40 12.85
CA GLU A 509 -24.53 4.11 13.48
C GLU A 509 -24.04 5.06 14.58
N GLU A 510 -23.06 4.65 15.37
CA GLU A 510 -22.45 5.50 16.39
C GLU A 510 -21.73 6.69 15.75
N ALA A 511 -21.00 6.46 14.65
CA ALA A 511 -20.37 7.50 13.85
C ALA A 511 -21.39 8.52 13.35
N TYR A 512 -22.49 8.06 12.74
CA TYR A 512 -23.56 8.94 12.25
C TYR A 512 -24.16 9.77 13.39
N ASN A 513 -24.44 9.15 14.54
CA ASN A 513 -25.07 9.85 15.66
C ASN A 513 -24.20 10.97 16.23
N VAL A 514 -22.90 10.74 16.45
CA VAL A 514 -22.01 11.78 16.98
C VAL A 514 -21.70 12.86 15.94
N TRP A 515 -21.57 12.51 14.66
CA TRP A 515 -21.45 13.50 13.58
C TRP A 515 -22.70 14.36 13.44
N LYS A 516 -23.89 13.76 13.49
CA LYS A 516 -25.15 14.49 13.42
C LYS A 516 -25.26 15.47 14.59
N LYS A 517 -24.93 15.03 15.81
CA LYS A 517 -24.88 15.91 16.98
C LYS A 517 -23.88 17.05 16.80
N SER A 518 -22.69 16.78 16.27
CA SER A 518 -21.69 17.81 15.95
C SER A 518 -22.24 18.86 14.95
N ALA A 519 -22.98 18.42 13.94
CA ALA A 519 -23.65 19.30 12.98
C ALA A 519 -24.78 20.13 13.61
N GLU A 520 -25.60 19.52 14.48
CA GLU A 520 -26.65 20.21 15.25
C GLU A 520 -26.06 21.30 16.18
N LEU A 521 -24.87 21.06 16.72
CA LEU A 521 -24.07 22.02 17.49
C LEU A 521 -23.32 23.03 16.61
N LYS A 522 -23.62 23.07 15.31
CA LYS A 522 -23.11 24.03 14.32
C LYS A 522 -21.57 24.01 14.20
N LEU A 523 -20.98 22.83 14.08
CA LEU A 523 -19.62 22.74 13.53
C LEU A 523 -19.66 23.07 12.03
N GLU A 524 -19.08 24.21 11.66
CA GLU A 524 -18.98 24.66 10.27
C GLU A 524 -17.73 24.08 9.62
N TYR A 525 -17.77 22.78 9.27
CA TYR A 525 -16.65 22.10 8.63
C TYR A 525 -17.14 21.22 7.48
N SER A 526 -16.70 21.49 6.26
CA SER A 526 -17.19 20.82 5.04
C SER A 526 -17.03 19.29 5.11
N VAL A 527 -15.91 18.80 5.65
CA VAL A 527 -15.62 17.36 5.77
C VAL A 527 -16.61 16.64 6.69
N LEU A 528 -17.12 17.28 7.75
CA LEU A 528 -18.17 16.69 8.61
C LEU A 528 -19.41 16.33 7.78
N TYR A 529 -19.90 17.27 6.98
CA TYR A 529 -21.09 17.07 6.16
C TYR A 529 -20.83 16.11 4.99
N ARG A 530 -19.62 16.14 4.41
CA ARG A 530 -19.18 15.12 3.45
C ARG A 530 -19.24 13.72 4.06
N ASN A 531 -18.73 13.54 5.29
CA ASN A 531 -18.75 12.26 6.00
C ASN A 531 -20.19 11.80 6.30
N LEU A 532 -21.05 12.72 6.77
CA LEU A 532 -22.48 12.46 6.97
C LEU A 532 -23.18 11.99 5.68
N SER A 533 -22.85 12.59 4.54
CA SER A 533 -23.38 12.15 3.25
C SER A 533 -22.97 10.71 2.91
N ILE A 534 -21.67 10.41 3.03
CA ILE A 534 -21.11 9.10 2.71
C ILE A 534 -21.75 8.00 3.55
N VAL A 535 -21.85 8.18 4.88
CA VAL A 535 -22.47 7.18 5.76
C VAL A 535 -23.97 7.04 5.51
N SER A 536 -24.67 8.16 5.25
CA SER A 536 -26.11 8.15 4.98
C SER A 536 -26.43 7.36 3.71
N TYR A 537 -25.67 7.58 2.64
CA TYR A 537 -25.87 6.86 1.38
C TYR A 537 -25.44 5.40 1.46
N ASN A 538 -24.20 5.13 1.92
CA ASN A 538 -23.60 3.80 1.81
C ASN A 538 -24.07 2.81 2.89
N LYS A 539 -24.46 3.29 4.07
CA LYS A 539 -24.77 2.42 5.23
C LYS A 539 -26.24 2.47 5.62
N ARG A 540 -26.89 3.62 5.50
CA ARG A 540 -28.29 3.81 5.88
C ARG A 540 -29.27 3.77 4.71
N GLY A 541 -28.79 3.96 3.48
CA GLY A 541 -29.64 4.03 2.28
C GLY A 541 -30.42 5.34 2.14
N GLU A 542 -30.10 6.35 2.96
CA GLU A 542 -30.82 7.63 3.06
C GLU A 542 -30.36 8.61 1.99
N LYS A 543 -30.85 8.41 0.76
CA LYS A 543 -30.42 9.12 -0.45
C LYS A 543 -30.68 10.64 -0.39
N VAL A 544 -31.81 11.06 0.18
CA VAL A 544 -32.20 12.47 0.24
C VAL A 544 -31.33 13.22 1.23
N GLU A 545 -31.09 12.64 2.41
CA GLU A 545 -30.16 13.20 3.41
C GLU A 545 -28.74 13.32 2.83
N ALA A 546 -28.26 12.29 2.13
CA ALA A 546 -26.93 12.31 1.54
C ALA A 546 -26.71 13.50 0.58
N VAL A 547 -27.70 13.81 -0.27
CA VAL A 547 -27.64 14.97 -1.16
C VAL A 547 -27.64 16.28 -0.36
N ALA A 548 -28.52 16.39 0.64
CA ALA A 548 -28.61 17.59 1.48
C ALA A 548 -27.29 17.87 2.23
N TYR A 549 -26.65 16.83 2.76
CA TYR A 549 -25.37 16.96 3.44
C TYR A 549 -24.23 17.36 2.48
N LEU A 550 -24.13 16.77 1.28
CA LEU A 550 -23.10 17.20 0.32
C LEU A 550 -23.33 18.63 -0.19
N LEU A 551 -24.59 19.04 -0.38
CA LEU A 551 -24.91 20.43 -0.69
C LEU A 551 -24.45 21.37 0.43
N LYS A 552 -24.65 20.97 1.71
CA LYS A 552 -24.17 21.75 2.85
C LYS A 552 -22.65 21.80 2.93
N ALA A 553 -21.96 20.68 2.65
CA ALA A 553 -20.50 20.64 2.58
C ALA A 553 -19.96 21.66 1.56
N MET A 554 -20.56 21.68 0.36
CA MET A 554 -20.19 22.59 -0.73
C MET A 554 -20.56 24.05 -0.43
N GLU A 555 -21.58 24.32 0.38
CA GLU A 555 -21.89 25.68 0.85
C GLU A 555 -20.77 26.22 1.76
N LEU A 556 -20.22 25.35 2.62
CA LEU A 556 -19.15 25.67 3.56
C LEU A 556 -17.78 25.79 2.90
N ASP A 557 -17.53 24.99 1.86
CA ASP A 557 -16.31 25.07 1.04
C ASP A 557 -16.67 25.11 -0.45
N LYS A 558 -16.83 26.32 -0.97
CA LYS A 558 -17.24 26.58 -2.36
C LYS A 558 -16.12 26.33 -3.35
N GLU A 559 -14.87 26.26 -2.89
CA GLU A 559 -13.69 26.18 -3.74
C GLU A 559 -13.17 24.75 -3.91
N ASP A 560 -13.64 23.80 -3.09
CA ASP A 560 -13.29 22.38 -3.18
C ASP A 560 -14.02 21.68 -4.34
N ALA A 561 -13.31 21.58 -5.47
CA ALA A 561 -13.76 20.87 -6.65
C ALA A 561 -14.08 19.37 -6.39
N ARG A 562 -13.53 18.78 -5.32
CA ARG A 562 -13.84 17.39 -4.93
C ARG A 562 -15.30 17.22 -4.52
N LEU A 563 -15.86 18.19 -3.79
CA LEU A 563 -17.27 18.14 -3.36
C LEU A 563 -18.22 18.21 -4.55
N VAL A 564 -17.85 19.00 -5.57
CA VAL A 564 -18.59 19.08 -6.85
C VAL A 564 -18.56 17.72 -7.55
N PHE A 565 -17.38 17.10 -7.66
CA PHE A 565 -17.21 15.78 -8.26
C PHE A 565 -17.99 14.68 -7.53
N GLU A 566 -17.91 14.63 -6.20
CA GLU A 566 -18.62 13.63 -5.40
C GLU A 566 -20.15 13.81 -5.47
N LEU A 567 -20.63 15.05 -5.45
CA LEU A 567 -22.05 15.34 -5.63
C LEU A 567 -22.53 15.00 -7.05
N LEU A 568 -21.70 15.23 -8.07
CA LEU A 568 -21.97 14.81 -9.44
C LEU A 568 -22.11 13.28 -9.55
N GLN A 569 -21.19 12.52 -8.94
CA GLN A 569 -21.28 11.06 -8.89
C GLN A 569 -22.53 10.59 -8.14
N LEU A 570 -22.90 11.25 -7.04
CA LEU A 570 -24.12 10.94 -6.32
C LEU A 570 -25.35 11.20 -7.20
N TYR A 571 -25.41 12.32 -7.91
CA TYR A 571 -26.49 12.62 -8.86
C TYR A 571 -26.61 11.60 -9.99
N GLU A 572 -25.49 11.10 -10.49
CA GLU A 572 -25.47 10.01 -11.45
C GLU A 572 -26.06 8.72 -10.87
N LYS A 573 -25.65 8.31 -9.67
CA LYS A 573 -26.23 7.13 -8.98
C LYS A 573 -27.72 7.29 -8.69
N LEU A 574 -28.17 8.52 -8.47
CA LEU A 574 -29.59 8.89 -8.33
C LEU A 574 -30.31 9.08 -9.67
N LYS A 575 -29.66 8.78 -10.79
CA LYS A 575 -30.20 8.84 -12.15
C LYS A 575 -30.74 10.22 -12.52
N LYS A 576 -30.10 11.29 -12.03
CA LYS A 576 -30.42 12.66 -12.47
C LYS A 576 -30.07 12.80 -13.95
N SER A 577 -30.93 13.52 -14.68
CA SER A 577 -30.80 13.71 -16.13
C SER A 577 -29.44 14.32 -16.52
N ILE A 578 -29.00 14.05 -17.74
CA ILE A 578 -27.78 14.65 -18.33
C ILE A 578 -27.87 16.19 -18.25
N SER A 579 -28.99 16.77 -18.67
CA SER A 579 -29.19 18.23 -18.64
C SER A 579 -29.05 18.83 -17.24
N PHE A 580 -29.61 18.17 -16.22
CA PHE A 580 -29.44 18.60 -14.83
C PHE A 580 -27.97 18.59 -14.39
N ARG A 581 -27.26 17.48 -14.66
CA ARG A 581 -25.85 17.33 -14.28
C ARG A 581 -24.95 18.31 -15.03
N LEU A 582 -25.25 18.56 -16.31
CA LEU A 582 -24.53 19.54 -17.13
C LEU A 582 -24.72 20.95 -16.58
N ASN A 583 -25.97 21.39 -16.36
CA ASN A 583 -26.26 22.71 -15.79
C ASN A 583 -25.58 22.91 -14.43
N PHE A 584 -25.58 21.87 -13.57
CA PHE A 584 -24.90 21.90 -12.29
C PHE A 584 -23.39 22.20 -12.41
N LEU A 585 -22.72 21.65 -13.42
CA LEU A 585 -21.31 21.93 -13.69
C LEU A 585 -21.10 23.28 -14.38
N GLU A 586 -22.01 23.69 -15.26
CA GLU A 586 -21.91 24.95 -15.99
C GLU A 586 -22.07 26.18 -15.08
N GLU A 587 -22.80 26.06 -13.98
CA GLU A 587 -22.86 27.07 -12.92
C GLU A 587 -21.53 27.20 -12.15
N ARG A 588 -20.59 26.27 -12.34
CA ARG A 588 -19.36 26.10 -11.54
C ARG A 588 -18.11 25.90 -12.41
N LYS A 589 -18.09 26.51 -13.61
CA LYS A 589 -17.02 26.33 -14.61
C LYS A 589 -15.61 26.62 -14.08
N GLU A 590 -15.49 27.60 -13.18
CA GLU A 590 -14.23 27.99 -12.52
C GLU A 590 -13.53 26.81 -11.80
N LEU A 591 -14.29 25.81 -11.33
CA LEU A 591 -13.77 24.68 -10.56
C LEU A 591 -13.36 23.49 -11.44
N LEU A 592 -13.79 23.43 -12.69
CA LEU A 592 -13.57 22.29 -13.57
C LEU A 592 -12.08 22.04 -13.81
N LEU A 593 -11.30 23.11 -14.00
CA LEU A 593 -9.86 23.01 -14.29
C LEU A 593 -9.01 22.69 -13.06
N LYS A 594 -9.58 22.66 -11.85
CA LYS A 594 -8.84 22.30 -10.63
C LYS A 594 -8.54 20.79 -10.55
N ARG A 595 -9.29 19.95 -11.29
CA ARG A 595 -9.13 18.49 -11.29
C ARG A 595 -9.52 17.87 -12.62
N ASP A 596 -8.66 17.01 -13.15
CA ASP A 596 -8.87 16.34 -14.44
C ASP A 596 -10.06 15.37 -14.42
N ASP A 597 -10.33 14.68 -13.31
CA ASP A 597 -11.46 13.75 -13.17
C ASP A 597 -12.83 14.45 -13.26
N LEU A 598 -12.94 15.65 -12.70
CA LEU A 598 -14.12 16.51 -12.81
C LEU A 598 -14.27 17.06 -14.24
N LEU A 599 -13.19 17.53 -14.84
CA LEU A 599 -13.18 18.03 -16.22
C LEU A 599 -13.61 16.95 -17.22
N ILE A 600 -13.08 15.72 -17.08
CA ILE A 600 -13.46 14.58 -17.92
C ILE A 600 -14.94 14.24 -17.76
N SER A 601 -15.49 14.34 -16.54
CA SER A 601 -16.93 14.13 -16.31
C SER A 601 -17.78 15.19 -17.02
N TYR A 602 -17.31 16.45 -17.07
CA TYR A 602 -17.95 17.52 -17.84
C TYR A 602 -17.90 17.25 -19.35
N ILE A 603 -16.73 16.86 -19.87
CA ILE A 603 -16.51 16.48 -21.28
C ILE A 603 -17.45 15.34 -21.68
N SER A 604 -17.58 14.31 -20.84
CA SER A 604 -18.50 13.19 -21.08
C SER A 604 -19.95 13.66 -21.18
N LEU A 605 -20.38 14.58 -20.31
CA LEU A 605 -21.73 15.16 -20.38
C LEU A 605 -21.93 16.04 -21.62
N LEU A 606 -20.91 16.76 -22.08
CA LEU A 606 -20.96 17.52 -23.33
C LEU A 606 -21.19 16.57 -24.52
N ASN A 607 -20.43 15.49 -24.62
CA ASN A 607 -20.61 14.45 -25.64
C ASN A 607 -22.02 13.84 -25.61
N LEU A 608 -22.50 13.47 -24.42
CA LEU A 608 -23.85 12.90 -24.25
C LEU A 608 -24.98 13.90 -24.56
N SER A 609 -24.71 15.20 -24.54
CA SER A 609 -25.67 16.27 -24.82
C SER A 609 -25.66 16.76 -26.28
N GLY A 610 -24.81 16.20 -27.15
CA GLY A 610 -24.65 16.66 -28.53
C GLY A 610 -23.81 17.95 -28.65
N ARG A 611 -22.93 18.22 -27.68
CA ARG A 611 -21.96 19.33 -27.67
C ARG A 611 -20.54 18.83 -27.91
N GLU A 612 -20.37 17.83 -28.77
CA GLU A 612 -19.09 17.17 -29.05
C GLU A 612 -17.99 18.11 -29.60
N ALA A 613 -18.36 19.22 -30.25
CA ALA A 613 -17.39 20.23 -30.71
C ALA A 613 -16.72 20.98 -29.55
N GLU A 614 -17.48 21.31 -28.50
CA GLU A 614 -16.96 21.95 -27.29
C GLU A 614 -16.12 20.98 -26.48
N SER A 615 -16.58 19.73 -26.37
CA SER A 615 -15.81 18.63 -25.78
C SER A 615 -14.43 18.50 -26.43
N LEU A 616 -14.37 18.41 -27.76
CA LEU A 616 -13.12 18.31 -28.50
C LEU A 616 -12.23 19.56 -28.32
N SER A 617 -12.82 20.75 -28.24
CA SER A 617 -12.05 21.97 -27.97
C SER A 617 -11.32 21.89 -26.63
N LEU A 618 -12.00 21.46 -25.56
CA LEU A 618 -11.40 21.32 -24.23
C LEU A 618 -10.30 20.27 -24.22
N LEU A 619 -10.56 19.12 -24.86
CA LEU A 619 -9.61 18.02 -24.99
C LEU A 619 -8.34 18.43 -25.75
N ASN A 620 -8.41 19.39 -26.67
CA ASN A 620 -7.25 19.88 -27.40
C ASN A 620 -6.50 21.02 -26.69
N SER A 621 -7.21 21.80 -25.85
CA SER A 621 -6.62 22.98 -25.21
C SER A 621 -6.03 22.73 -23.82
N HIS A 622 -6.49 21.68 -23.13
CA HIS A 622 -6.06 21.35 -21.77
C HIS A 622 -4.95 20.29 -21.75
N HIS A 623 -4.06 20.36 -20.75
CA HIS A 623 -3.04 19.34 -20.50
C HIS A 623 -3.50 18.44 -19.35
N PHE A 624 -3.86 17.20 -19.67
CA PHE A 624 -4.34 16.21 -18.71
C PHE A 624 -3.17 15.43 -18.11
N HIS A 625 -3.25 15.18 -16.81
CA HIS A 625 -2.28 14.36 -16.10
C HIS A 625 -2.83 12.95 -15.95
N PRO A 626 -2.05 11.90 -16.27
CA PRO A 626 -2.47 10.54 -15.98
C PRO A 626 -2.46 10.28 -14.47
N TRP A 627 -3.35 9.41 -14.00
CA TRP A 627 -3.38 8.94 -12.61
C TRP A 627 -3.85 7.48 -12.55
N GLU A 628 -3.50 6.79 -11.46
CA GLU A 628 -3.86 5.39 -11.26
C GLU A 628 -5.38 5.21 -11.16
N GLY A 629 -5.94 4.31 -11.99
CA GLY A 629 -7.38 4.11 -12.14
C GLY A 629 -8.07 5.15 -13.03
N GLY A 630 -7.29 6.04 -13.64
CA GLY A 630 -7.71 7.02 -14.64
C GLY A 630 -7.54 6.57 -16.09
N GLU A 631 -6.77 5.50 -16.30
CA GLU A 631 -6.26 5.09 -17.61
C GLU A 631 -7.39 4.88 -18.62
N GLY A 632 -7.23 5.49 -19.80
CA GLY A 632 -8.16 5.37 -20.90
C GLY A 632 -9.38 6.28 -20.79
N LYS A 633 -9.60 7.00 -19.68
CA LYS A 633 -10.82 7.83 -19.52
C LYS A 633 -10.82 9.02 -20.46
N VAL A 634 -9.73 9.79 -20.50
CA VAL A 634 -9.62 10.98 -21.36
C VAL A 634 -9.56 10.62 -22.84
N THR A 635 -8.82 9.58 -23.20
CA THR A 635 -8.66 9.11 -24.58
C THR A 635 -9.96 8.53 -25.13
N LYS A 636 -10.77 7.83 -24.32
CA LYS A 636 -12.13 7.40 -24.69
C LYS A 636 -13.03 8.57 -25.05
N GLU A 637 -13.01 9.64 -24.26
CA GLU A 637 -13.81 10.85 -24.54
C GLU A 637 -13.32 11.59 -25.79
N TYR A 638 -12.01 11.62 -26.03
CA TYR A 638 -11.44 12.16 -27.28
C TYR A 638 -11.89 11.39 -28.52
N MET A 639 -11.77 10.07 -28.50
CA MET A 639 -12.26 9.22 -29.58
C MET A 639 -13.78 9.37 -29.77
N LEU A 640 -14.55 9.43 -28.67
CA LEU A 640 -16.00 9.62 -28.73
C LEU A 640 -16.38 10.94 -29.39
N SER A 641 -15.74 12.05 -29.00
CA SER A 641 -16.00 13.38 -29.55
C SER A 641 -15.80 13.41 -31.07
N LEU A 642 -14.68 12.86 -31.54
CA LEU A 642 -14.35 12.78 -32.96
C LEU A 642 -15.32 11.88 -33.74
N LYS A 643 -15.69 10.71 -33.19
CA LYS A 643 -16.66 9.80 -33.80
C LYS A 643 -18.04 10.44 -33.93
N LEU A 644 -18.51 11.17 -32.91
CA LEU A 644 -19.79 11.87 -32.96
C LEU A 644 -19.79 12.95 -34.05
N LEU A 645 -18.73 13.76 -34.12
CA LEU A 645 -18.56 14.76 -35.19
C LEU A 645 -18.51 14.11 -36.57
N ALA A 646 -17.77 13.00 -36.72
CA ALA A 646 -17.69 12.26 -37.97
C ALA A 646 -19.07 11.74 -38.41
N ARG A 647 -19.88 11.20 -37.48
CA ARG A 647 -21.24 10.76 -37.78
C ARG A 647 -22.15 11.90 -38.23
N THR A 648 -21.98 13.10 -37.67
CA THR A 648 -22.70 14.31 -38.14
C THR A 648 -22.31 14.66 -39.57
N LYS A 649 -21.01 14.62 -39.90
CA LYS A 649 -20.50 14.81 -41.26
C LYS A 649 -21.01 13.75 -42.24
N MET A 650 -21.03 12.48 -41.83
CA MET A 650 -21.59 11.37 -42.61
C MET A 650 -23.08 11.57 -42.91
N LYS A 651 -23.88 12.02 -41.93
CA LYS A 651 -25.31 12.34 -42.16
C LYS A 651 -25.49 13.44 -43.21
N ASN A 652 -24.57 14.41 -43.25
CA ASN A 652 -24.55 15.48 -44.24
C ASN A 652 -23.89 15.07 -45.58
N LYS A 653 -23.43 13.82 -45.71
CA LYS A 653 -22.66 13.29 -46.86
C LYS A 653 -21.32 14.01 -47.10
N GLU A 654 -20.77 14.62 -46.05
CA GLU A 654 -19.45 15.24 -46.04
C GLU A 654 -18.40 14.17 -45.71
N TRP A 655 -18.21 13.21 -46.63
CA TRP A 655 -17.44 11.98 -46.38
C TRP A 655 -15.95 12.22 -46.12
N GLU A 656 -15.34 13.18 -46.81
CA GLU A 656 -13.91 13.51 -46.65
C GLU A 656 -13.63 14.10 -45.26
N ASP A 657 -14.49 14.99 -44.79
CA ASP A 657 -14.41 15.55 -43.44
C ASP A 657 -14.60 14.46 -42.37
N ALA A 658 -15.53 13.52 -42.60
CA ALA A 658 -15.75 12.39 -41.71
C ALA A 658 -14.51 11.48 -41.64
N LEU A 659 -13.90 11.14 -42.78
CA LEU A 659 -12.65 10.38 -42.83
C LEU A 659 -11.52 11.09 -42.07
N SER A 660 -11.36 12.40 -42.28
CA SER A 660 -10.35 13.19 -41.56
C SER A 660 -10.52 13.11 -40.04
N LEU A 661 -11.76 13.19 -39.54
CA LEU A 661 -12.06 13.07 -38.11
C LEU A 661 -11.81 11.67 -37.56
N LEU A 662 -12.18 10.63 -38.32
CA LEU A 662 -11.97 9.23 -37.93
C LEU A 662 -10.48 8.87 -37.90
N SER A 663 -9.70 9.31 -38.90
CA SER A 663 -8.25 9.12 -38.90
C SER A 663 -7.57 9.84 -37.72
N LYS A 664 -8.05 11.03 -37.33
CA LYS A 664 -7.57 11.73 -36.12
C LYS A 664 -7.87 10.96 -34.84
N ALA A 665 -8.97 10.22 -34.78
CA ALA A 665 -9.33 9.45 -33.59
C ALA A 665 -8.38 8.26 -33.34
N LEU A 666 -7.61 7.84 -34.36
CA LEU A 666 -6.64 6.75 -34.22
C LEU A 666 -5.31 7.19 -33.56
N VAL A 667 -5.08 8.50 -33.39
CA VAL A 667 -3.83 9.08 -32.87
C VAL A 667 -4.12 9.96 -31.66
N PHE A 668 -3.44 9.73 -30.53
CA PHE A 668 -3.64 10.51 -29.31
C PHE A 668 -2.64 11.66 -29.23
N PRO A 669 -3.09 12.91 -29.11
CA PRO A 669 -2.19 14.04 -28.94
C PRO A 669 -1.58 14.02 -27.53
N HIS A 670 -0.32 14.48 -27.42
CA HIS A 670 0.45 14.37 -26.18
C HIS A 670 -0.17 15.07 -24.98
N ASN A 671 -1.00 16.10 -25.20
CA ASN A 671 -1.65 16.84 -24.13
C ASN A 671 -2.73 16.01 -23.40
N LEU A 672 -3.14 14.86 -23.92
CA LEU A 672 -4.03 13.94 -23.19
C LEU A 672 -3.31 13.18 -22.07
N GLY A 673 -1.97 13.21 -22.02
CA GLY A 673 -1.18 12.51 -21.00
C GLY A 673 -1.10 11.00 -21.19
N GLU A 674 -1.75 10.43 -22.20
CA GLU A 674 -1.82 9.00 -22.49
C GLU A 674 -1.40 8.68 -23.93
N GLY A 675 -0.86 7.48 -24.16
CA GLY A 675 -0.55 6.95 -25.49
C GLY A 675 -1.43 5.76 -25.82
N LYS A 676 -1.37 5.29 -27.06
CA LYS A 676 -2.17 4.14 -27.51
C LYS A 676 -1.46 2.82 -27.19
N LEU A 677 -2.21 1.85 -26.67
CA LEU A 677 -1.71 0.51 -26.39
C LEU A 677 -1.56 -0.29 -27.68
N GLU A 678 -0.40 -0.91 -27.85
CA GLU A 678 -0.18 -1.84 -28.97
C GLU A 678 -1.15 -3.03 -28.89
N GLY A 679 -1.77 -3.36 -30.01
CA GLY A 679 -2.77 -4.41 -30.10
C GLY A 679 -4.21 -3.97 -29.86
N SER A 680 -4.45 -2.75 -29.36
CA SER A 680 -5.80 -2.17 -29.28
C SER A 680 -6.48 -2.20 -30.64
N LYS A 681 -7.75 -2.63 -30.67
CA LYS A 681 -8.54 -2.71 -31.91
C LYS A 681 -9.60 -1.62 -31.92
N ASP A 682 -9.53 -0.75 -32.93
CA ASP A 682 -10.48 0.34 -33.15
C ASP A 682 -11.53 -0.07 -34.20
N ASN A 683 -12.16 -1.23 -33.97
CA ASN A 683 -13.07 -1.86 -34.95
C ASN A 683 -14.20 -0.91 -35.36
N ASP A 684 -14.70 -0.12 -34.42
CA ASP A 684 -15.76 0.85 -34.66
C ASP A 684 -15.32 2.02 -35.57
N ILE A 685 -14.10 2.53 -35.39
CA ILE A 685 -13.52 3.59 -36.23
C ILE A 685 -13.29 3.05 -37.65
N HIS A 686 -12.64 1.89 -37.78
CA HIS A 686 -12.36 1.27 -39.07
C HIS A 686 -13.66 0.92 -39.83
N TYR A 687 -14.69 0.41 -39.14
CA TYR A 687 -15.98 0.16 -39.75
C TYR A 687 -16.63 1.44 -40.31
N LEU A 688 -16.59 2.54 -39.55
CA LEU A 688 -17.11 3.83 -40.02
C LEU A 688 -16.30 4.38 -41.20
N MET A 689 -14.98 4.20 -41.20
CA MET A 689 -14.13 4.58 -42.34
C MET A 689 -14.49 3.79 -43.60
N GLY A 690 -14.70 2.48 -43.47
CA GLY A 690 -15.15 1.62 -44.58
C GLY A 690 -16.48 2.08 -45.18
N ILE A 691 -17.44 2.48 -44.34
CA ILE A 691 -18.71 3.08 -44.83
C ILE A 691 -18.45 4.36 -45.63
N CYS A 692 -17.58 5.25 -45.14
CA CYS A 692 -17.26 6.49 -45.83
C CYS A 692 -16.59 6.25 -47.18
N TYR A 693 -15.61 5.35 -47.25
CA TYR A 693 -14.93 4.99 -48.49
C TYR A 693 -15.88 4.39 -49.53
N ARG A 694 -16.73 3.45 -49.09
CA ARG A 694 -17.75 2.87 -49.97
C ARG A 694 -18.73 3.92 -50.48
N ALA A 695 -19.16 4.86 -49.64
CA ALA A 695 -20.04 5.95 -50.04
C ALA A 695 -19.40 6.92 -51.05
N LYS A 696 -18.06 7.01 -51.08
CA LYS A 696 -17.28 7.74 -52.09
C LYS A 696 -17.03 6.94 -53.38
N GLY A 697 -17.30 5.63 -53.40
CA GLY A 697 -16.98 4.73 -54.51
C GLY A 697 -15.55 4.18 -54.49
N GLU A 698 -14.84 4.34 -53.38
CA GLU A 698 -13.47 3.86 -53.13
C GLU A 698 -13.54 2.45 -52.50
N GLU A 699 -13.92 1.43 -53.30
CA GLU A 699 -14.27 0.10 -52.78
C GLU A 699 -13.07 -0.68 -52.23
N ASN A 700 -11.87 -0.51 -52.80
CA ASN A 700 -10.68 -1.23 -52.33
C ASN A 700 -10.30 -0.76 -50.92
N GLU A 701 -10.33 0.55 -50.70
CA GLU A 701 -10.10 1.21 -49.42
C GLU A 701 -11.18 0.80 -48.42
N ALA A 702 -12.44 0.75 -48.85
CA ALA A 702 -13.54 0.29 -48.01
C ALA A 702 -13.33 -1.15 -47.51
N LEU A 703 -13.00 -2.09 -48.41
CA LEU A 703 -12.73 -3.48 -48.06
C LEU A 703 -11.52 -3.63 -47.13
N GLN A 704 -10.49 -2.81 -47.31
CA GLN A 704 -9.34 -2.78 -46.40
C GLN A 704 -9.75 -2.35 -44.98
N GLU A 705 -10.52 -1.27 -44.87
CA GLU A 705 -11.01 -0.79 -43.56
C GLU A 705 -11.97 -1.78 -42.90
N PHE A 706 -12.87 -2.42 -43.66
CA PHE A 706 -13.72 -3.48 -43.12
C PHE A 706 -12.89 -4.67 -42.64
N TYR A 707 -11.87 -5.09 -43.39
CA TYR A 707 -10.96 -6.15 -42.93
C TYR A 707 -10.29 -5.77 -41.60
N LEU A 708 -9.75 -4.56 -41.45
CA LEU A 708 -9.19 -4.08 -40.19
C LEU A 708 -10.22 -4.12 -39.05
N ALA A 709 -11.48 -3.77 -39.34
CA ALA A 709 -12.59 -3.85 -38.41
C ALA A 709 -13.01 -5.28 -38.04
N THR A 710 -12.56 -6.32 -38.75
CA THR A 710 -12.78 -7.73 -38.35
C THR A 710 -11.71 -8.28 -37.41
N LEU A 711 -10.56 -7.62 -37.26
CA LEU A 711 -9.46 -8.13 -36.44
C LEU A 711 -9.77 -8.04 -34.95
N GLY A 712 -9.34 -9.04 -34.16
CA GLY A 712 -9.47 -9.06 -32.70
C GLY A 712 -9.86 -10.44 -32.17
N ALA A 713 -10.16 -10.53 -30.88
CA ALA A 713 -10.59 -11.79 -30.27
C ALA A 713 -12.06 -12.08 -30.63
N GLU A 714 -12.38 -13.34 -30.94
CA GLU A 714 -13.74 -13.80 -31.24
C GLU A 714 -14.56 -14.08 -29.96
N GLU A 715 -13.90 -14.26 -28.83
CA GLU A 715 -14.56 -14.55 -27.55
C GLU A 715 -14.94 -13.27 -26.80
N ILE A 716 -16.21 -13.16 -26.41
CA ILE A 716 -16.70 -12.09 -25.53
C ILE A 716 -16.27 -12.41 -24.10
N ALA A 717 -15.17 -11.79 -23.65
CA ALA A 717 -14.70 -11.86 -22.27
C ALA A 717 -15.12 -10.63 -21.46
N ASN A 718 -15.10 -10.75 -20.13
CA ASN A 718 -15.22 -9.58 -19.26
C ASN A 718 -13.95 -8.73 -19.37
N ALA A 719 -14.09 -7.43 -19.64
CA ALA A 719 -12.98 -6.49 -19.58
C ALA A 719 -12.60 -6.21 -18.12
N LEU A 720 -11.55 -6.86 -17.63
CA LEU A 720 -11.01 -6.72 -16.28
C LEU A 720 -9.83 -5.74 -16.24
N TYR A 721 -9.10 -5.63 -17.33
CA TYR A 721 -7.95 -4.75 -17.49
C TYR A 721 -8.18 -3.70 -18.56
N TYR A 722 -7.47 -2.58 -18.47
CA TYR A 722 -7.61 -1.44 -19.38
C TYR A 722 -7.18 -1.76 -20.83
N TYR A 723 -6.48 -2.88 -21.07
CA TYR A 723 -6.11 -3.38 -22.38
C TYR A 723 -7.06 -4.47 -22.92
N ASP A 724 -8.06 -4.92 -22.15
CA ASP A 724 -9.01 -5.93 -22.62
C ASP A 724 -9.93 -5.34 -23.69
N GLN A 725 -10.20 -6.11 -24.74
CA GLN A 725 -11.11 -5.67 -25.81
C GLN A 725 -12.53 -5.57 -25.27
N SER A 726 -13.18 -4.41 -25.46
CA SER A 726 -14.59 -4.23 -25.11
C SER A 726 -15.47 -5.16 -25.95
N ALA A 727 -16.51 -5.73 -25.32
CA ALA A 727 -17.56 -6.48 -26.01
C ALA A 727 -18.26 -5.68 -27.13
N ASP A 728 -18.26 -4.34 -27.04
CA ASP A 728 -18.80 -3.47 -28.10
C ASP A 728 -18.03 -3.62 -29.41
N MET A 729 -16.73 -3.95 -29.36
CA MET A 729 -15.92 -4.12 -30.57
C MET A 729 -16.33 -5.36 -31.37
N SER A 730 -16.80 -6.42 -30.69
CA SER A 730 -17.34 -7.62 -31.35
C SER A 730 -18.59 -7.31 -32.18
N PHE A 731 -19.40 -6.32 -31.78
CA PHE A 731 -20.52 -5.86 -32.59
C PHE A 731 -20.04 -5.25 -33.92
N PHE A 732 -18.99 -4.43 -33.90
CA PHE A 732 -18.42 -3.85 -35.12
C PHE A 732 -17.69 -4.86 -36.00
N GLN A 733 -17.05 -5.87 -35.39
CA GLN A 733 -16.52 -7.02 -36.13
C GLN A 733 -17.62 -7.74 -36.92
N ALA A 734 -18.76 -8.02 -36.28
CA ALA A 734 -19.89 -8.66 -36.95
C ALA A 734 -20.48 -7.78 -38.07
N LEU A 735 -20.60 -6.46 -37.84
CA LEU A 735 -21.04 -5.53 -38.88
C LEU A 735 -20.07 -5.47 -40.05
N ALA A 736 -18.77 -5.49 -39.80
CA ALA A 736 -17.74 -5.47 -40.84
C ALA A 736 -17.68 -6.77 -41.65
N LEU A 737 -17.93 -7.93 -41.03
CA LEU A 737 -18.06 -9.22 -41.74
C LEU A 737 -19.30 -9.28 -42.64
N PHE A 738 -20.34 -8.52 -42.31
CA PHE A 738 -21.57 -8.44 -43.10
C PHE A 738 -21.49 -7.41 -44.23
N ALA A 739 -20.69 -6.37 -44.06
CA ALA A 739 -20.45 -5.30 -45.04
C ALA A 739 -19.50 -5.75 -46.15
#